data_AF-A0AAE7P3K7-F1
#
_entry.id   AF-A0AAE7P3K7-F1
#
_cell.length_a   1.000
_cell.length_b   1.000
_cell.length_c   1.000
_cell.angle_alpha   90.00
_cell.angle_beta   90.00
_cell.angle_gamma   90.00
#
_symmetry.space_group_name_H-M   'P 1'
#
loop_
_entity.id
_entity.type
_entity.pdbx_description
1 polymer ?
#
loop_
_entity_poly.entity_id
_entity_poly.type
_entity_poly.pdbx_seq_one_letter_code
_entity_poly.pdbx_strand_id
1 'polypeptide(L)'
;MMSLLKVAGFLPYLAIAFLNASVDLAHKITIQNVLLKTYDGDILFILTAVINAMILLPFIFLFSPSSFINDKFSKTKVIRICAIFGLVISVAVLFSYLAGAFGVAFALTLILAAQSAIYSPAKYGIIKALVGPERLGTANGIIQALTIVAILFSSFLFSFIFENLYIQGENSEEILKSVYPIGIFLVVFSALEAYFAYKLPCIDEKDETSENFDIKKYIRLSYLRENLKEVRSDKNIWLSIAGLSIFWGISQIIIAAFPAHYKAVFNDDSSLAVQAILAASAIGIAFGSYVAGSMSKLHIELGIVPMGAIGIFFSLLFFAFGSSIGVVSLSSFAFGFFGGIFIVPLNAMIQYFAPQKTTGKIMAANNFLQNVSMLLFLAIGIGLVYFKISTTGLFVFTALVCLIGSFYAILQLPHLFTRLLLLPFLKTKYRFFVEGLQNLPQSGGALLLGNHISWIDWLVLQAASPRGIRFVMYRTIYNKWYLKQIFKFFKVIPIGAGASKESIELVRECLKNGEVVALFPEGHISYNGQINEFQKGFELIIRDLEEICIVPFYLRGLWGSSFSRASKFYKDLTSKNGRRDIIVAFGKPITTFINAAKMKQKVLELSFSSWESFISRQKPLTSEWLNNAKEDKFKECMSDSTGLNLSNLKFITAVLVFIKIFKRELKDEKNIGILLPSSSIAAIVNMALLAMGKVSVNLNYTLNETSLNHALRKADINTVITSSKFLEKLALKGFDLKDAMSEKAKFAEDLSASISKKEKFLALLTAFFAPAWLIKLCYFRPVSLEDTATILFSSGSEGEPKGIELSHKNLLANIKQISELLNFKKDDVILNSLPVFHSFGLTVTTLMPLCEGIKMVSVPDPTDGATIGKMAARHSASIIFGTSTFFRLYTRNKKLHPLMFQSARMVVAGAEKLKPEIKDEFRLKFGIEIYEGYGATETAPVAAVNMPNILEKESLKELTFNRPGSVGMPLPGTIIKIIDPETLEELETGEDGLIVIGGSQVMKGYLNDEAKTNEVITHIDGVRYYKTGDKGHIDENGFVFIVDRYSRFAKIGGEMISLGSVEEELTKVLGNDVVFSSANVPDSKKGEAIALLVKSGTELENIEQILKESSLAPIMMPSYIFIVDDIPTLASGKVDFKGVKALAVSLLAE
;
A
#
# COMPACT_ATOMS: atom_id res chain seq x y z
N MET A 1 -13.48 0.76 -15.33
CA MET A 1 -14.67 0.52 -16.17
C MET A 1 -14.30 -0.27 -17.42
N MET A 2 -13.42 0.23 -18.32
CA MET A 2 -12.91 -0.57 -19.46
C MET A 2 -12.23 -1.89 -19.07
N SER A 3 -11.61 -1.96 -17.89
CA SER A 3 -11.03 -3.21 -17.36
C SER A 3 -12.06 -4.31 -17.08
N LEU A 4 -13.34 -3.97 -16.85
CA LEU A 4 -14.41 -4.95 -16.62
C LEU A 4 -14.87 -5.64 -17.91
N LEU A 5 -14.79 -4.94 -19.04
CA LEU A 5 -15.11 -5.53 -20.35
C LEU A 5 -14.10 -6.62 -20.75
N LYS A 6 -12.92 -6.64 -20.13
CA LYS A 6 -11.91 -7.69 -20.30
C LYS A 6 -12.18 -8.94 -19.45
N VAL A 7 -13.13 -8.89 -18.52
CA VAL A 7 -13.50 -10.04 -17.69
C VAL A 7 -14.37 -10.98 -18.52
N ALA A 8 -13.95 -12.25 -18.63
CA ALA A 8 -14.70 -13.26 -19.35
C ALA A 8 -16.12 -13.42 -18.78
N GLY A 9 -17.13 -13.39 -19.64
CA GLY A 9 -18.55 -13.52 -19.25
C GLY A 9 -19.27 -12.22 -18.87
N PHE A 10 -18.55 -11.13 -18.56
CA PHE A 10 -19.21 -9.88 -18.15
C PHE A 10 -19.95 -9.18 -19.30
N LEU A 11 -19.40 -9.19 -20.52
CA LEU A 11 -20.10 -8.61 -21.69
C LEU A 11 -21.38 -9.38 -22.06
N PRO A 12 -21.39 -10.73 -22.15
CA PRO A 12 -22.62 -11.50 -22.26
C PRO A 12 -23.65 -11.19 -21.15
N TYR A 13 -23.18 -11.04 -19.90
CA TYR A 13 -24.04 -10.67 -18.79
C TYR A 13 -24.73 -9.30 -18.99
N LEU A 14 -24.00 -8.29 -19.49
CA LEU A 14 -24.59 -6.98 -19.80
C LEU A 14 -25.66 -7.07 -20.89
N ALA A 15 -25.41 -7.87 -21.94
CA ALA A 15 -26.39 -8.10 -23.00
C ALA A 15 -27.68 -8.75 -22.45
N ILE A 16 -27.54 -9.76 -21.58
CA ILE A 16 -28.68 -10.40 -20.89
C ILE A 16 -29.46 -9.36 -20.08
N ALA A 17 -28.78 -8.54 -19.27
CA ALA A 17 -29.44 -7.54 -18.44
C ALA A 17 -30.25 -6.53 -19.27
N PHE A 18 -29.70 -6.08 -20.41
CA PHE A 18 -30.39 -5.18 -21.34
C PHE A 18 -31.60 -5.84 -22.01
N LEU A 19 -31.42 -7.05 -22.56
CA LEU A 19 -32.47 -7.77 -23.30
C LEU A 19 -33.62 -8.18 -22.38
N ASN A 20 -33.32 -8.73 -21.20
CA ASN A 20 -34.32 -9.11 -20.21
C ASN A 20 -35.19 -7.90 -19.79
N ALA A 21 -34.56 -6.77 -19.46
CA ALA A 21 -35.29 -5.56 -19.09
C ALA A 21 -36.15 -5.02 -20.25
N SER A 22 -35.70 -5.21 -21.48
CA SER A 22 -36.42 -4.79 -22.68
C SER A 22 -37.66 -5.65 -22.93
N VAL A 23 -37.54 -6.98 -22.85
CA VAL A 23 -38.65 -7.93 -23.04
C VAL A 23 -39.74 -7.73 -21.99
N ASP A 24 -39.35 -7.66 -20.71
CA ASP A 24 -40.28 -7.49 -19.58
C ASP A 24 -41.12 -6.21 -19.74
N LEU A 25 -40.50 -5.13 -20.21
CA LEU A 25 -41.17 -3.84 -20.37
C LEU A 25 -41.98 -3.72 -21.67
N ALA A 26 -41.48 -4.28 -22.77
CA ALA A 26 -42.11 -4.19 -24.09
C ALA A 26 -43.51 -4.80 -24.11
N HIS A 27 -43.67 -6.01 -23.54
CA HIS A 27 -44.97 -6.65 -23.44
C HIS A 27 -45.93 -5.83 -22.55
N LYS A 28 -45.45 -5.39 -21.38
CA LYS A 28 -46.23 -4.55 -20.45
C LYS A 28 -46.79 -3.31 -21.14
N ILE A 29 -45.93 -2.55 -21.82
CA ILE A 29 -46.31 -1.28 -22.46
C ILE A 29 -47.30 -1.53 -23.59
N THR A 30 -47.12 -2.61 -24.35
CA THR A 30 -48.06 -2.97 -25.40
C THR A 30 -49.46 -3.23 -24.82
N ILE A 31 -49.57 -4.02 -23.74
CA ILE A 31 -50.87 -4.27 -23.09
C ILE A 31 -51.45 -2.98 -22.47
N GLN A 32 -50.61 -2.14 -21.86
CA GLN A 32 -51.05 -0.85 -21.32
C GLN A 32 -51.58 0.08 -22.42
N ASN A 33 -50.92 0.16 -23.57
CA ASN A 33 -51.36 0.98 -24.69
C ASN A 33 -52.66 0.43 -25.31
N VAL A 34 -52.82 -0.90 -25.41
CA VAL A 34 -54.10 -1.50 -25.83
C VAL A 34 -55.22 -1.13 -24.87
N LEU A 35 -55.00 -1.21 -23.56
CA LEU A 35 -55.99 -0.78 -22.57
C LEU A 35 -56.36 0.70 -22.75
N LEU A 36 -55.35 1.58 -22.85
CA LEU A 36 -55.53 3.03 -23.01
C LEU A 36 -56.33 3.40 -24.26
N LYS A 37 -56.24 2.61 -25.33
CA LYS A 37 -56.97 2.86 -26.59
C LYS A 37 -58.34 2.18 -26.65
N THR A 38 -58.64 1.24 -25.75
CA THR A 38 -59.93 0.51 -25.73
C THR A 38 -60.89 1.01 -24.65
N TYR A 39 -60.38 1.33 -23.46
CA TYR A 39 -61.22 1.61 -22.30
C TYR A 39 -61.03 3.05 -21.82
N ASP A 40 -62.13 3.69 -21.41
CA ASP A 40 -62.15 5.01 -20.78
C ASP A 40 -62.69 4.96 -19.34
N GLY A 41 -62.44 6.02 -18.57
CA GLY A 41 -63.00 6.20 -17.23
C GLY A 41 -62.50 5.20 -16.17
N ASP A 42 -63.38 4.79 -15.26
CA ASP A 42 -63.02 3.98 -14.08
C ASP A 42 -62.50 2.58 -14.43
N ILE A 43 -62.96 1.99 -15.55
CA ILE A 43 -62.55 0.65 -16.00
C ILE A 43 -61.08 0.64 -16.41
N LEU A 44 -60.63 1.65 -17.15
CA LEU A 44 -59.24 1.81 -17.55
C LEU A 44 -58.32 1.94 -16.31
N PHE A 45 -58.77 2.73 -15.33
CA PHE A 45 -58.03 2.90 -14.08
C PHE A 45 -57.87 1.58 -13.33
N ILE A 46 -58.95 0.80 -13.18
CA ILE A 46 -58.92 -0.51 -12.51
C ILE A 46 -58.01 -1.49 -13.27
N LEU A 47 -58.16 -1.62 -14.59
CA LEU A 47 -57.36 -2.55 -15.39
C LEU A 47 -55.87 -2.17 -15.38
N THR A 48 -55.55 -0.88 -15.40
CA THR A 48 -54.16 -0.39 -15.27
C THR A 48 -53.57 -0.70 -13.89
N ALA A 49 -54.36 -0.57 -12.82
CA ALA A 49 -53.94 -0.96 -11.47
C ALA A 49 -53.72 -2.48 -11.36
N VAL A 50 -54.60 -3.29 -11.96
CA VAL A 50 -54.48 -4.76 -12.00
C VAL A 50 -53.22 -5.19 -12.74
N ILE A 51 -52.90 -4.63 -13.91
CA ILE A 51 -51.63 -4.94 -14.61
C ILE A 51 -50.43 -4.62 -13.74
N ASN A 52 -50.39 -3.45 -13.10
CA ASN A 52 -49.29 -3.09 -12.23
C ASN A 52 -49.17 -4.04 -11.03
N ALA A 53 -50.29 -4.50 -10.46
CA ALA A 53 -50.28 -5.51 -9.41
C ALA A 53 -49.78 -6.88 -9.91
N MET A 54 -50.20 -7.33 -11.09
CA MET A 54 -49.79 -8.60 -11.70
C MET A 54 -48.27 -8.71 -11.90
N ILE A 55 -47.58 -7.58 -12.06
CA ILE A 55 -46.12 -7.55 -12.22
C ILE A 55 -45.41 -7.69 -10.86
N LEU A 56 -45.99 -7.16 -9.79
CA LEU A 56 -45.35 -7.14 -8.46
C LEU A 56 -45.65 -8.41 -7.63
N LEU A 57 -46.86 -8.95 -7.75
CA LEU A 57 -47.34 -10.08 -6.94
C LEU A 57 -46.48 -11.35 -7.06
N PRO A 58 -45.96 -11.74 -8.25
CA PRO A 58 -45.13 -12.93 -8.34
C PRO A 58 -43.83 -12.86 -7.53
N PHE A 59 -43.22 -11.69 -7.41
CA PHE A 59 -42.04 -11.48 -6.54
C PHE A 59 -42.37 -11.66 -5.05
N ILE A 60 -43.64 -11.50 -4.66
CA ILE A 60 -44.11 -11.71 -3.29
C ILE A 60 -44.41 -13.20 -3.07
N PHE A 61 -45.23 -13.82 -3.92
CA PHE A 61 -45.68 -15.20 -3.74
C PHE A 61 -44.58 -16.23 -4.01
N LEU A 62 -43.71 -15.99 -5.00
CA LEU A 62 -42.64 -16.91 -5.38
C LEU A 62 -41.35 -16.72 -4.59
N PHE A 63 -41.33 -15.89 -3.54
CA PHE A 63 -40.13 -15.65 -2.74
C PHE A 63 -39.47 -16.94 -2.21
N SER A 64 -40.21 -17.81 -1.52
CA SER A 64 -39.65 -19.05 -0.97
C SER A 64 -39.25 -20.08 -2.06
N PRO A 65 -40.07 -20.35 -3.10
CA PRO A 65 -39.64 -21.19 -4.23
C PRO A 65 -38.40 -20.66 -4.95
N SER A 66 -38.37 -19.36 -5.24
CA SER A 66 -37.24 -18.70 -5.89
C SER A 66 -35.96 -18.79 -5.05
N SER A 67 -36.08 -18.59 -3.73
CA SER A 67 -34.94 -18.75 -2.80
C SER A 67 -34.36 -20.16 -2.85
N PHE A 68 -35.23 -21.18 -2.81
CA PHE A 68 -34.82 -22.59 -2.87
C PHE A 68 -34.13 -22.94 -4.19
N ILE A 69 -34.71 -22.54 -5.33
CA ILE A 69 -34.15 -22.83 -6.66
C ILE A 69 -32.75 -22.19 -6.81
N ASN A 70 -32.60 -20.94 -6.38
CA ASN A 70 -31.36 -20.17 -6.58
C ASN A 70 -30.22 -20.55 -5.61
N ASP A 71 -30.53 -21.15 -4.47
CA ASP A 71 -29.53 -21.70 -3.56
C ASP A 71 -29.21 -23.18 -3.84
N LYS A 72 -30.16 -23.94 -4.42
CA LYS A 72 -29.98 -25.35 -4.75
C LYS A 72 -29.20 -25.58 -6.04
N PHE A 73 -29.46 -24.79 -7.07
CA PHE A 73 -28.83 -24.96 -8.39
C PHE A 73 -27.83 -23.85 -8.69
N SER A 74 -26.84 -24.14 -9.54
CA SER A 74 -25.90 -23.14 -10.02
C SER A 74 -26.62 -21.98 -10.72
N LYS A 75 -26.17 -20.75 -10.45
CA LYS A 75 -26.84 -19.52 -10.89
C LYS A 75 -26.86 -19.45 -12.41
N THR A 76 -25.78 -19.87 -13.07
CA THR A 76 -25.71 -19.98 -14.54
C THR A 76 -26.77 -20.93 -15.10
N LYS A 77 -27.04 -22.06 -14.43
CA LYS A 77 -28.05 -23.04 -14.88
C LYS A 77 -29.46 -22.46 -14.75
N VAL A 78 -29.76 -21.80 -13.63
CA VAL A 78 -31.04 -21.11 -13.44
C VAL A 78 -31.23 -20.04 -14.52
N ILE A 79 -30.19 -19.24 -14.80
CA ILE A 79 -30.25 -18.20 -15.85
C ILE A 79 -30.58 -18.82 -17.22
N ARG A 80 -29.86 -19.86 -17.65
CA ARG A 80 -30.08 -20.50 -18.96
C ARG A 80 -31.49 -21.08 -19.11
N ILE A 81 -31.97 -21.77 -18.08
CA ILE A 81 -33.31 -22.38 -18.09
C ILE A 81 -34.38 -21.28 -18.15
N CYS A 82 -34.28 -20.27 -17.28
CA CYS A 82 -35.21 -19.15 -17.26
C CYS A 82 -35.21 -18.38 -18.59
N ALA A 83 -34.07 -18.17 -19.25
CA ALA A 83 -34.01 -17.49 -20.54
C ALA A 83 -34.73 -18.30 -21.65
N ILE A 84 -34.62 -19.63 -21.65
CA ILE A 84 -35.40 -20.50 -22.56
C ILE A 84 -36.89 -20.40 -22.26
N PHE A 85 -37.29 -20.45 -20.99
CA PHE A 85 -38.69 -20.26 -20.61
C PHE A 85 -39.21 -18.88 -21.03
N GLY A 86 -38.40 -17.83 -20.91
CA GLY A 86 -38.72 -16.49 -21.40
C GLY A 86 -39.00 -16.48 -22.91
N LEU A 87 -38.17 -17.17 -23.70
CA LEU A 87 -38.41 -17.34 -25.14
C LEU A 87 -39.73 -18.06 -25.45
N VAL A 88 -40.05 -19.14 -24.72
CA VAL A 88 -41.32 -19.86 -24.88
C VAL A 88 -42.52 -18.95 -24.56
N ILE A 89 -42.43 -18.16 -23.48
CA ILE A 89 -43.46 -17.18 -23.11
C ILE A 89 -43.61 -16.11 -24.21
N SER A 90 -42.51 -15.57 -24.74
CA SER A 90 -42.54 -14.59 -25.83
C SER A 90 -43.18 -15.15 -27.10
N VAL A 91 -42.96 -16.43 -27.42
CA VAL A 91 -43.65 -17.12 -28.53
C VAL A 91 -45.14 -17.23 -28.26
N ALA A 92 -45.55 -17.59 -27.03
CA ALA A 92 -46.96 -17.61 -26.65
C ALA A 92 -47.61 -16.22 -26.71
N VAL A 93 -46.88 -15.16 -26.33
CA VAL A 93 -47.31 -13.76 -26.47
C VAL A 93 -47.53 -13.42 -27.96
N LEU A 94 -46.60 -13.76 -28.84
CA LEU A 94 -46.75 -13.55 -30.29
C LEU A 94 -48.01 -14.25 -30.83
N PHE A 95 -48.24 -15.52 -30.47
CA PHE A 95 -49.45 -16.24 -30.87
C PHE A 95 -50.72 -15.57 -30.34
N SER A 96 -50.72 -15.09 -29.09
CA SER A 96 -51.86 -14.36 -28.53
C SER A 96 -52.14 -13.06 -29.29
N TYR A 97 -51.11 -12.37 -29.79
CA TYR A 97 -51.26 -11.15 -30.59
C TYR A 97 -51.83 -11.46 -31.97
N LEU A 98 -51.30 -12.49 -32.65
CA LEU A 98 -51.81 -12.96 -33.94
C LEU A 98 -53.28 -13.42 -33.86
N ALA A 99 -53.66 -14.07 -32.76
CA ALA A 99 -55.03 -14.51 -32.53
C ALA A 99 -55.97 -13.39 -32.07
N GLY A 100 -55.45 -12.23 -31.65
CA GLY A 100 -56.21 -11.16 -30.98
C GLY A 100 -56.73 -11.54 -29.59
N ALA A 101 -56.17 -12.57 -28.96
CA ALA A 101 -56.63 -13.10 -27.69
C ALA A 101 -56.15 -12.22 -26.52
N PHE A 102 -56.77 -11.05 -26.34
CA PHE A 102 -56.36 -10.06 -25.34
C PHE A 102 -56.33 -10.62 -23.92
N GLY A 103 -57.33 -11.39 -23.51
CA GLY A 103 -57.35 -12.02 -22.18
C GLY A 103 -56.15 -12.96 -21.94
N VAL A 104 -55.71 -13.68 -22.98
CA VAL A 104 -54.53 -14.56 -22.91
C VAL A 104 -53.26 -13.73 -22.83
N ALA A 105 -53.14 -12.70 -23.67
CA ALA A 105 -52.03 -11.76 -23.64
C ALA A 105 -51.89 -11.06 -22.27
N PHE A 106 -53.01 -10.65 -21.69
CA PHE A 106 -53.10 -10.06 -20.36
C PHE A 106 -52.66 -11.05 -19.28
N ALA A 107 -53.12 -12.31 -19.32
CA ALA A 107 -52.70 -13.35 -18.38
C ALA A 107 -51.20 -13.70 -18.50
N LEU A 108 -50.65 -13.68 -19.72
CA LEU A 108 -49.22 -13.92 -19.96
C LEU A 108 -48.31 -12.87 -19.29
N THR A 109 -48.82 -11.67 -18.98
CA THR A 109 -48.09 -10.68 -18.18
C THR A 109 -47.75 -11.22 -16.78
N LEU A 110 -48.66 -11.97 -16.14
CA LEU A 110 -48.41 -12.59 -14.83
C LEU A 110 -47.40 -13.73 -14.92
N ILE A 111 -47.47 -14.53 -16.00
CA ILE A 111 -46.56 -15.65 -16.23
C ILE A 111 -45.13 -15.16 -16.50
N LEU A 112 -45.00 -14.10 -17.30
CA LEU A 112 -43.71 -13.44 -17.55
C LEU A 112 -43.13 -12.88 -16.24
N ALA A 113 -43.93 -12.18 -15.44
CA ALA A 113 -43.50 -11.67 -14.14
C ALA A 113 -43.11 -12.79 -13.14
N ALA A 114 -43.79 -13.94 -13.18
CA ALA A 114 -43.44 -15.12 -12.40
C ALA A 114 -42.09 -15.72 -12.80
N GLN A 115 -41.79 -15.76 -14.10
CA GLN A 115 -40.47 -16.15 -14.61
C GLN A 115 -39.40 -15.15 -14.11
N SER A 116 -39.65 -13.84 -14.20
CA SER A 116 -38.71 -12.80 -13.74
C SER A 116 -38.45 -12.86 -12.23
N ALA A 117 -39.43 -13.29 -11.43
CA ALA A 117 -39.28 -13.48 -9.98
C ALA A 117 -38.30 -14.62 -9.61
N ILE A 118 -38.20 -15.65 -10.44
CA ILE A 118 -37.23 -16.74 -10.28
C ILE A 118 -35.86 -16.35 -10.87
N TYR A 119 -35.87 -15.62 -11.99
CA TYR A 119 -34.69 -15.25 -12.75
C TYR A 119 -33.84 -14.16 -12.09
N SER A 120 -34.48 -13.14 -11.51
CA SER A 120 -33.82 -11.96 -10.95
C SER A 120 -32.78 -12.29 -9.85
N PRO A 121 -33.07 -13.17 -8.87
CA PRO A 121 -32.07 -13.55 -7.87
C PRO A 121 -30.82 -14.23 -8.45
N ALA A 122 -30.98 -15.07 -9.48
CA ALA A 122 -29.86 -15.71 -10.18
C ALA A 122 -28.98 -14.65 -10.89
N LYS A 123 -29.65 -13.73 -11.60
CA LYS A 123 -29.03 -12.64 -12.35
C LYS A 123 -28.19 -11.76 -11.43
N TYR A 124 -28.73 -11.27 -10.31
CA TYR A 124 -27.96 -10.43 -9.40
C TYR A 124 -26.96 -11.21 -8.53
N GLY A 125 -27.21 -12.49 -8.25
CA GLY A 125 -26.33 -13.33 -7.44
C GLY A 125 -25.01 -13.70 -8.11
N ILE A 126 -24.98 -13.83 -9.44
CA ILE A 126 -23.77 -14.24 -10.18
C ILE A 126 -22.70 -13.13 -10.30
N ILE A 127 -23.07 -11.86 -10.07
CA ILE A 127 -22.17 -10.70 -10.28
C ILE A 127 -20.89 -10.84 -9.45
N LYS A 128 -21.01 -11.20 -8.16
CA LYS A 128 -19.87 -11.37 -7.25
C LYS A 128 -18.88 -12.42 -7.76
N ALA A 129 -19.39 -13.52 -8.30
CA ALA A 129 -18.58 -14.60 -8.85
C ALA A 129 -17.90 -14.21 -10.17
N LEU A 130 -18.52 -13.35 -11.00
CA LEU A 130 -17.95 -12.89 -12.27
C LEU A 130 -16.83 -11.86 -12.08
N VAL A 131 -17.04 -10.84 -11.24
CA VAL A 131 -16.13 -9.66 -11.19
C VAL A 131 -15.26 -9.59 -9.93
N GLY A 132 -15.50 -10.45 -8.94
CA GLY A 132 -14.85 -10.44 -7.65
C GLY A 132 -15.31 -9.30 -6.72
N PRO A 133 -14.99 -9.39 -5.41
CA PRO A 133 -15.48 -8.44 -4.39
C PRO A 133 -14.99 -7.00 -4.60
N GLU A 134 -13.78 -6.83 -5.15
CA GLU A 134 -13.15 -5.52 -5.36
C GLU A 134 -13.88 -4.65 -6.40
N ARG A 135 -14.54 -5.27 -7.37
CA ARG A 135 -15.15 -4.56 -8.51
C ARG A 135 -16.67 -4.52 -8.46
N LEU A 136 -17.28 -5.00 -7.37
CA LEU A 136 -18.74 -5.05 -7.18
C LEU A 136 -19.41 -3.69 -7.35
N GLY A 137 -18.85 -2.63 -6.75
CA GLY A 137 -19.43 -1.29 -6.84
C GLY A 137 -19.44 -0.74 -8.28
N THR A 138 -18.32 -0.89 -9.00
CA THR A 138 -18.28 -0.50 -10.42
C THR A 138 -19.22 -1.35 -11.27
N ALA A 139 -19.25 -2.67 -11.08
CA ALA A 139 -20.13 -3.56 -11.84
C ALA A 139 -21.61 -3.21 -11.65
N ASN A 140 -22.07 -3.04 -10.40
CA ASN A 140 -23.45 -2.63 -10.11
C ASN A 140 -23.79 -1.27 -10.72
N GLY A 141 -22.85 -0.32 -10.75
CA GLY A 141 -23.05 0.98 -11.40
C GLY A 141 -23.31 0.87 -12.91
N ILE A 142 -22.55 0.03 -13.61
CA ILE A 142 -22.75 -0.22 -15.05
C ILE A 142 -24.09 -0.92 -15.28
N ILE A 143 -24.35 -1.99 -14.52
CA ILE A 143 -25.55 -2.82 -14.69
C ILE A 143 -26.80 -2.00 -14.44
N GLN A 144 -26.83 -1.20 -13.37
CA GLN A 144 -27.96 -0.34 -13.06
C GLN A 144 -28.17 0.71 -14.15
N ALA A 145 -27.11 1.41 -14.59
CA ALA A 145 -27.21 2.39 -15.65
C ALA A 145 -27.73 1.78 -16.96
N LEU A 146 -27.21 0.62 -17.35
CA LEU A 146 -27.62 -0.09 -18.56
C LEU A 146 -29.08 -0.55 -18.49
N THR A 147 -29.52 -1.07 -17.33
CA THR A 147 -30.90 -1.52 -17.13
C THR A 147 -31.88 -0.35 -17.26
N ILE A 148 -31.54 0.83 -16.72
CA ILE A 148 -32.38 2.02 -16.86
C ILE A 148 -32.40 2.55 -18.30
N VAL A 149 -31.26 2.52 -19.00
CA VAL A 149 -31.21 2.83 -20.43
C VAL A 149 -32.07 1.86 -21.23
N ALA A 150 -32.04 0.57 -20.90
CA ALA A 150 -32.89 -0.45 -21.54
C ALA A 150 -34.38 -0.17 -21.32
N ILE A 151 -34.76 0.20 -20.10
CA ILE A 151 -36.14 0.58 -19.75
C ILE A 151 -36.59 1.80 -20.57
N LEU A 152 -35.78 2.87 -20.61
CA LEU A 152 -36.13 4.08 -21.37
C LEU A 152 -36.20 3.82 -22.88
N PHE A 153 -35.20 3.11 -23.41
CA PHE A 153 -35.14 2.74 -24.81
C PHE A 153 -36.35 1.89 -25.21
N SER A 154 -36.68 0.86 -24.43
CA SER A 154 -37.80 -0.03 -24.72
C SER A 154 -39.13 0.70 -24.59
N SER A 155 -39.29 1.55 -23.57
CA SER A 155 -40.51 2.33 -23.40
C SER A 155 -40.81 3.21 -24.60
N PHE A 156 -39.79 3.92 -25.08
CA PHE A 156 -39.91 4.74 -26.27
C PHE A 156 -40.11 3.89 -27.54
N LEU A 157 -39.25 2.90 -27.77
CA LEU A 157 -39.25 2.08 -28.98
C LEU A 157 -40.60 1.38 -29.20
N PHE A 158 -41.12 0.70 -28.17
CA PHE A 158 -42.34 -0.08 -28.31
C PHE A 158 -43.59 0.80 -28.31
N SER A 159 -43.59 1.94 -27.63
CA SER A 159 -44.68 2.93 -27.78
C SER A 159 -44.68 3.55 -29.18
N PHE A 160 -43.51 3.86 -29.75
CA PHE A 160 -43.39 4.37 -31.11
C PHE A 160 -43.81 3.33 -32.15
N ILE A 161 -43.38 2.08 -32.01
CA ILE A 161 -43.81 0.99 -32.90
C ILE A 161 -45.33 0.79 -32.77
N PHE A 162 -45.87 0.81 -31.55
CA PHE A 162 -47.31 0.70 -31.31
C PHE A 162 -48.08 1.80 -32.04
N GLU A 163 -47.73 3.08 -31.85
CA GLU A 163 -48.42 4.22 -32.46
C GLU A 163 -48.36 4.23 -34.00
N ASN A 164 -47.32 3.66 -34.61
CA ASN A 164 -47.22 3.57 -36.07
C ASN A 164 -47.92 2.34 -36.68
N LEU A 165 -48.13 1.29 -35.90
CA LEU A 165 -48.70 0.03 -36.39
C LEU A 165 -50.16 -0.16 -36.00
N TYR A 166 -50.63 0.49 -34.93
CA TYR A 166 -52.00 0.27 -34.48
C TYR A 166 -53.00 0.80 -35.50
N ILE A 167 -54.08 0.05 -35.68
CA ILE A 167 -55.23 0.46 -36.47
C ILE A 167 -56.35 0.77 -35.47
N GLN A 168 -57.04 1.91 -35.67
CA GLN A 168 -58.15 2.31 -34.82
C GLN A 168 -59.27 1.26 -34.93
N GLY A 169 -59.57 0.58 -33.84
CA GLY A 169 -60.62 -0.46 -33.74
C GLY A 169 -61.46 -0.26 -32.48
N GLU A 170 -62.69 -0.78 -32.46
CA GLU A 170 -63.62 -0.58 -31.33
C GLU A 170 -63.33 -1.52 -30.14
N ASN A 171 -62.61 -2.63 -30.36
CA ASN A 171 -62.36 -3.66 -29.36
C ASN A 171 -60.87 -3.99 -29.22
N SER A 172 -60.43 -4.38 -28.01
CA SER A 172 -59.01 -4.70 -27.70
C SER A 172 -58.40 -5.77 -28.60
N GLU A 173 -59.22 -6.68 -29.15
CA GLU A 173 -58.77 -7.79 -29.99
C GLU A 173 -58.23 -7.32 -31.35
N GLU A 174 -58.88 -6.32 -31.96
CA GLU A 174 -58.47 -5.76 -33.25
C GLU A 174 -57.20 -4.92 -33.11
N ILE A 175 -57.14 -4.10 -32.05
CA ILE A 175 -55.95 -3.30 -31.73
C ILE A 175 -54.77 -4.24 -31.47
N LEU A 176 -54.95 -5.31 -30.69
CA LEU A 176 -53.88 -6.27 -30.40
C LEU A 176 -53.38 -7.00 -31.67
N LYS A 177 -54.27 -7.38 -32.60
CA LYS A 177 -53.90 -7.98 -33.88
C LYS A 177 -53.05 -7.05 -34.73
N SER A 178 -53.40 -5.76 -34.78
CA SER A 178 -52.66 -4.78 -35.59
C SER A 178 -51.20 -4.60 -35.13
N VAL A 179 -50.91 -4.82 -33.84
CA VAL A 179 -49.57 -4.65 -33.26
C VAL A 179 -48.80 -5.95 -33.06
N TYR A 180 -49.20 -7.05 -33.72
CA TYR A 180 -48.49 -8.33 -33.66
C TYR A 180 -46.98 -8.27 -34.00
N PRO A 181 -46.46 -7.34 -34.85
CA PRO A 181 -45.02 -7.27 -35.11
C PRO A 181 -44.18 -7.01 -33.86
N ILE A 182 -44.76 -6.37 -32.83
CA ILE A 182 -44.10 -6.21 -31.52
C ILE A 182 -43.80 -7.59 -30.89
N GLY A 183 -44.70 -8.56 -31.06
CA GLY A 183 -44.48 -9.94 -30.62
C GLY A 183 -43.27 -10.61 -31.29
N ILE A 184 -42.96 -10.26 -32.54
CA ILE A 184 -41.77 -10.78 -33.24
C ILE A 184 -40.50 -10.22 -32.59
N PHE A 185 -40.48 -8.92 -32.28
CA PHE A 185 -39.36 -8.31 -31.57
C PHE A 185 -39.13 -8.93 -30.19
N LEU A 186 -40.20 -9.25 -29.44
CA LEU A 186 -40.10 -9.96 -28.16
C LEU A 186 -39.42 -11.33 -28.33
N VAL A 187 -39.83 -12.12 -29.32
CA VAL A 187 -39.21 -13.43 -29.60
C VAL A 187 -37.74 -13.28 -29.97
N VAL A 188 -37.40 -12.33 -30.83
CA VAL A 188 -36.00 -12.06 -31.23
C VAL A 188 -35.16 -11.66 -30.02
N PHE A 189 -35.66 -10.76 -29.17
CA PHE A 189 -34.93 -10.29 -27.99
C PHE A 189 -34.74 -11.42 -26.98
N SER A 190 -35.77 -12.23 -26.72
CA SER A 190 -35.65 -13.41 -25.85
C SER A 190 -34.73 -14.50 -26.42
N ALA A 191 -34.69 -14.68 -27.75
CA ALA A 191 -33.79 -15.63 -28.39
C ALA A 191 -32.32 -15.18 -28.27
N LEU A 192 -32.06 -13.88 -28.48
CA LEU A 192 -30.75 -13.29 -28.24
C LEU A 192 -30.35 -13.38 -26.76
N GLU A 193 -31.28 -13.17 -25.83
CA GLU A 193 -31.04 -13.32 -24.40
C GLU A 193 -30.61 -14.75 -24.07
N ALA A 194 -31.35 -15.75 -24.56
CA ALA A 194 -31.00 -17.15 -24.40
C ALA A 194 -29.62 -17.46 -24.99
N TYR A 195 -29.31 -16.95 -26.20
CA TYR A 195 -27.98 -17.11 -26.81
C TYR A 195 -26.86 -16.56 -25.91
N PHE A 196 -27.02 -15.37 -25.35
CA PHE A 196 -26.02 -14.79 -24.44
C PHE A 196 -25.95 -15.52 -23.09
N ALA A 197 -27.06 -16.07 -22.58
CA ALA A 197 -27.09 -16.90 -21.38
C ALA A 197 -26.21 -18.16 -21.50
N TYR A 198 -26.15 -18.76 -22.70
CA TYR A 198 -25.24 -19.88 -22.96
C TYR A 198 -23.77 -19.48 -23.11
N LYS A 199 -23.47 -18.21 -23.38
CA LYS A 199 -22.10 -17.67 -23.38
C LYS A 199 -21.55 -17.31 -21.99
N LEU A 200 -22.39 -17.36 -20.94
CA LEU A 200 -21.91 -17.18 -19.58
C LEU A 200 -21.02 -18.36 -19.15
N PRO A 201 -19.88 -18.10 -18.48
CA PRO A 201 -19.03 -19.17 -17.96
C PRO A 201 -19.81 -20.04 -16.97
N CYS A 202 -19.53 -21.34 -16.99
CA CYS A 202 -20.04 -22.23 -15.95
C CYS A 202 -19.20 -22.00 -14.70
N ILE A 203 -19.82 -21.40 -13.69
CA ILE A 203 -19.19 -21.19 -12.38
C ILE A 203 -19.80 -22.25 -11.49
N ASP A 204 -19.05 -23.32 -11.25
CA ASP A 204 -19.50 -24.44 -10.43
C ASP A 204 -19.56 -24.02 -8.96
N GLU A 205 -20.79 -23.90 -8.45
CA GLU A 205 -21.08 -23.93 -7.03
C GLU A 205 -21.71 -25.31 -6.78
N LYS A 206 -21.05 -26.14 -5.98
CA LYS A 206 -21.42 -27.55 -5.82
C LYS A 206 -22.90 -27.73 -5.45
N ASP A 207 -23.61 -28.61 -6.16
CA ASP A 207 -24.97 -29.09 -5.89
C ASP A 207 -25.00 -29.98 -4.61
N GLU A 208 -24.58 -29.48 -3.45
CA GLU A 208 -24.41 -30.28 -2.21
C GLU A 208 -25.64 -30.30 -1.27
N THR A 209 -26.75 -29.63 -1.60
CA THR A 209 -27.97 -29.67 -0.76
C THR A 209 -28.93 -30.79 -1.17
N SER A 210 -28.97 -31.86 -0.38
CA SER A 210 -29.91 -33.00 -0.52
C SER A 210 -31.35 -32.68 -0.12
N GLU A 211 -31.65 -31.44 0.26
CA GLU A 211 -32.97 -31.05 0.73
C GLU A 211 -33.99 -30.94 -0.42
N ASN A 212 -35.18 -31.48 -0.19
CA ASN A 212 -36.34 -31.36 -1.06
C ASN A 212 -37.24 -30.23 -0.58
N PHE A 213 -37.89 -29.54 -1.53
CA PHE A 213 -38.82 -28.46 -1.22
C PHE A 213 -40.11 -29.02 -0.61
N ASP A 214 -40.42 -28.65 0.64
CA ASP A 214 -41.61 -29.12 1.33
C ASP A 214 -42.78 -28.15 1.16
N ILE A 215 -43.78 -28.55 0.37
CA ILE A 215 -45.00 -27.77 0.12
C ILE A 215 -45.77 -27.46 1.41
N LYS A 216 -45.77 -28.37 2.40
CA LYS A 216 -46.44 -28.13 3.69
C LYS A 216 -45.76 -27.02 4.48
N LYS A 217 -44.43 -26.94 4.44
CA LYS A 217 -43.66 -25.83 5.06
C LYS A 217 -43.92 -24.49 4.35
N TYR A 218 -44.08 -24.51 3.03
CA TYR A 218 -44.42 -23.32 2.25
C TYR A 218 -45.81 -22.77 2.61
N ILE A 219 -46.84 -23.62 2.62
CA ILE A 219 -48.22 -23.21 2.96
C ILE A 219 -48.31 -22.69 4.42
N ARG A 220 -47.53 -23.27 5.34
CA ARG A 220 -47.44 -22.81 6.75
C ARG A 220 -46.57 -21.56 6.95
N LEU A 221 -46.09 -20.93 5.87
CA LEU A 221 -45.18 -19.77 5.91
C LEU A 221 -43.89 -20.00 6.71
N SER A 222 -43.50 -21.26 6.93
CA SER A 222 -42.30 -21.60 7.71
C SER A 222 -41.04 -21.19 6.94
N TYR A 223 -40.98 -21.46 5.64
CA TYR A 223 -39.88 -20.99 4.78
C TYR A 223 -39.76 -19.46 4.73
N LEU A 224 -40.90 -18.74 4.70
CA LEU A 224 -40.89 -17.28 4.75
C LEU A 224 -40.21 -16.79 6.03
N ARG A 225 -40.59 -17.36 7.19
CA ARG A 225 -40.02 -16.99 8.50
C ARG A 225 -38.54 -17.33 8.61
N GLU A 226 -38.13 -18.51 8.15
CA GLU A 226 -36.74 -18.96 8.15
C GLU A 226 -35.86 -18.08 7.25
N ASN A 227 -36.29 -17.84 6.01
CA ASN A 227 -35.53 -17.02 5.06
C ASN A 227 -35.42 -15.56 5.55
N LEU A 228 -36.49 -14.99 6.12
CA LEU A 228 -36.43 -13.63 6.69
C LEU A 228 -35.55 -13.55 7.95
N LYS A 229 -35.51 -14.62 8.76
CA LYS A 229 -34.63 -14.68 9.95
C LYS A 229 -33.16 -14.64 9.52
N GLU A 230 -32.80 -15.38 8.48
CA GLU A 230 -31.44 -15.41 7.94
C GLU A 230 -31.03 -14.06 7.34
N VAL A 231 -31.90 -13.41 6.58
CA VAL A 231 -31.61 -12.08 6.02
C VAL A 231 -31.45 -11.02 7.11
N ARG A 232 -32.12 -11.19 8.26
CA ARG A 232 -32.01 -10.31 9.43
C ARG A 232 -30.78 -10.60 10.31
N SER A 233 -30.07 -11.72 10.11
CA SER A 233 -28.90 -12.04 10.94
C SER A 233 -27.72 -11.12 10.63
N ASP A 234 -27.56 -10.68 9.39
CA ASP A 234 -26.58 -9.67 9.02
C ASP A 234 -27.21 -8.27 8.96
N LYS A 235 -26.77 -7.41 9.86
CA LYS A 235 -27.28 -6.04 10.00
C LYS A 235 -27.01 -5.17 8.76
N ASN A 236 -25.90 -5.40 8.05
CA ASN A 236 -25.54 -4.63 6.85
C ASN A 236 -26.45 -5.00 5.68
N ILE A 237 -26.77 -6.29 5.52
CA ILE A 237 -27.73 -6.77 4.53
C ILE A 237 -29.11 -6.20 4.83
N TRP A 238 -29.62 -6.35 6.06
CA TRP A 238 -30.96 -5.89 6.43
C TRP A 238 -31.15 -4.39 6.21
N LEU A 239 -30.20 -3.55 6.65
CA LEU A 239 -30.30 -2.10 6.50
C LEU A 239 -30.19 -1.66 5.03
N SER A 240 -29.40 -2.36 4.22
CA SER A 240 -29.30 -2.09 2.78
C SER A 240 -30.61 -2.40 2.06
N ILE A 241 -31.24 -3.55 2.38
CA ILE A 241 -32.54 -3.91 1.83
C ILE A 241 -33.62 -2.92 2.29
N ALA A 242 -33.62 -2.53 3.56
CA ALA A 242 -34.58 -1.55 4.08
C ALA A 242 -34.43 -0.19 3.37
N GLY A 243 -33.20 0.29 3.16
CA GLY A 243 -32.93 1.52 2.42
C GLY A 243 -33.45 1.47 0.99
N LEU A 244 -33.16 0.40 0.24
CA LEU A 244 -33.69 0.18 -1.11
C LEU A 244 -35.22 0.10 -1.13
N SER A 245 -35.81 -0.58 -0.15
CA SER A 245 -37.26 -0.75 -0.03
C SER A 245 -37.98 0.58 0.19
N ILE A 246 -37.41 1.47 1.02
CA ILE A 246 -37.94 2.83 1.22
C ILE A 246 -37.81 3.65 -0.06
N PHE A 247 -36.66 3.60 -0.76
CA PHE A 247 -36.46 4.34 -2.00
C PHE A 247 -37.48 3.95 -3.07
N TRP A 248 -37.69 2.65 -3.30
CA TRP A 248 -38.65 2.17 -4.29
C TRP A 248 -40.10 2.43 -3.85
N GLY A 249 -40.40 2.34 -2.54
CA GLY A 249 -41.69 2.74 -1.99
C GLY A 249 -42.01 4.22 -2.26
N ILE A 250 -41.06 5.12 -1.99
CA ILE A 250 -41.18 6.55 -2.30
C ILE A 250 -41.35 6.76 -3.81
N SER A 251 -40.53 6.10 -4.63
CA SER A 251 -40.61 6.19 -6.09
C SER A 251 -41.99 5.81 -6.63
N GLN A 252 -42.63 4.81 -6.02
CA GLN A 252 -43.98 4.38 -6.39
C GLN A 252 -45.04 5.46 -6.11
N ILE A 253 -44.92 6.18 -4.98
CA ILE A 253 -45.80 7.32 -4.68
C ILE A 253 -45.57 8.45 -5.68
N ILE A 254 -44.31 8.74 -6.04
CA ILE A 254 -44.00 9.79 -7.04
C ILE A 254 -44.67 9.45 -8.37
N ILE A 255 -44.48 8.23 -8.90
CA ILE A 255 -45.06 7.83 -10.19
C ILE A 255 -46.59 7.92 -10.17
N ALA A 256 -47.24 7.55 -9.07
CA ALA A 256 -48.69 7.57 -8.95
C ALA A 256 -49.27 8.98 -8.71
N ALA A 257 -48.63 9.80 -7.87
CA ALA A 257 -49.16 11.10 -7.45
C ALA A 257 -48.73 12.27 -8.35
N PHE A 258 -47.63 12.12 -9.10
CA PHE A 258 -47.07 13.20 -9.90
C PHE A 258 -48.00 13.72 -11.02
N PRO A 259 -48.74 12.89 -11.78
CA PRO A 259 -49.70 13.40 -12.77
C PRO A 259 -50.75 14.34 -12.14
N ALA A 260 -51.29 13.95 -10.99
CA ALA A 260 -52.26 14.77 -10.25
C ALA A 260 -51.63 16.05 -9.68
N HIS A 261 -50.38 15.99 -9.26
CA HIS A 261 -49.64 17.16 -8.77
C HIS A 261 -49.31 18.15 -9.89
N TYR A 262 -48.87 17.68 -11.05
CA TYR A 262 -48.58 18.50 -12.22
C TYR A 262 -49.82 19.30 -12.64
N LYS A 263 -50.97 18.64 -12.74
CA LYS A 263 -52.27 19.29 -13.01
C LYS A 263 -52.61 20.35 -11.97
N ALA A 264 -52.44 20.04 -10.69
CA ALA A 264 -52.77 20.95 -9.59
C ALA A 264 -51.90 22.21 -9.54
N VAL A 265 -50.63 22.12 -9.96
CA VAL A 265 -49.66 23.23 -9.86
C VAL A 265 -49.60 24.07 -11.14
N PHE A 266 -49.62 23.43 -12.32
CA PHE A 266 -49.42 24.10 -13.61
C PHE A 266 -50.72 24.38 -14.36
N ASN A 267 -51.85 23.86 -13.88
CA ASN A 267 -53.14 23.91 -14.57
C ASN A 267 -53.03 23.40 -16.03
N ASP A 268 -52.18 22.40 -16.24
CA ASP A 268 -51.87 21.75 -17.52
C ASP A 268 -52.02 20.23 -17.35
N ASP A 269 -52.60 19.58 -18.36
CA ASP A 269 -52.93 18.15 -18.40
C ASP A 269 -52.07 17.36 -19.40
N SER A 270 -50.98 17.96 -19.89
CA SER A 270 -50.08 17.33 -20.85
C SER A 270 -49.44 16.04 -20.32
N SER A 271 -49.94 14.90 -20.77
CA SER A 271 -49.37 13.56 -20.47
C SER A 271 -47.93 13.42 -20.96
N LEU A 272 -47.61 14.04 -22.10
CA LEU A 272 -46.25 14.08 -22.66
C LEU A 272 -45.28 14.83 -21.73
N ALA A 273 -45.69 15.98 -21.18
CA ALA A 273 -44.87 16.74 -20.24
C ALA A 273 -44.63 15.96 -18.94
N VAL A 274 -45.68 15.33 -18.41
CA VAL A 274 -45.59 14.46 -17.22
C VAL A 274 -44.63 13.30 -17.44
N GLN A 275 -44.75 12.60 -18.57
CA GLN A 275 -43.85 11.49 -18.92
C GLN A 275 -42.41 11.95 -19.17
N ALA A 276 -42.21 13.09 -19.83
CA ALA A 276 -40.88 13.65 -20.07
C ALA A 276 -40.18 14.02 -18.76
N ILE A 277 -40.90 14.64 -17.82
CA ILE A 277 -40.38 14.95 -16.49
C ILE A 277 -40.04 13.66 -15.74
N LEU A 278 -40.92 12.66 -15.72
CA LEU A 278 -40.62 11.38 -15.06
C LEU A 278 -39.45 10.65 -15.74
N ALA A 279 -39.32 10.72 -17.06
CA ALA A 279 -38.18 10.16 -17.80
C ALA A 279 -36.85 10.85 -17.45
N ALA A 280 -36.87 12.14 -17.11
CA ALA A 280 -35.68 12.84 -16.62
C ALA A 280 -35.11 12.20 -15.34
N SER A 281 -35.97 11.65 -14.47
CA SER A 281 -35.50 10.89 -13.29
C SER A 281 -34.77 9.61 -13.69
N ALA A 282 -35.25 8.87 -14.69
CA ALA A 282 -34.56 7.67 -15.16
C ALA A 282 -33.19 8.02 -15.79
N ILE A 283 -33.09 9.09 -16.58
CA ILE A 283 -31.79 9.59 -17.07
C ILE A 283 -30.88 9.97 -15.89
N GLY A 284 -31.45 10.63 -14.88
CA GLY A 284 -30.78 10.90 -13.61
C GLY A 284 -30.24 9.63 -12.96
N ILE A 285 -31.05 8.57 -12.80
CA ILE A 285 -30.63 7.29 -12.19
C ILE A 285 -29.48 6.68 -12.97
N ALA A 286 -29.54 6.68 -14.29
CA ALA A 286 -28.46 6.15 -15.13
C ALA A 286 -27.16 6.92 -14.92
N PHE A 287 -27.21 8.25 -14.94
CA PHE A 287 -26.04 9.10 -14.72
C PHE A 287 -25.49 8.98 -13.28
N GLY A 288 -26.37 8.99 -12.28
CA GLY A 288 -26.01 8.81 -10.88
C GLY A 288 -25.37 7.45 -10.61
N SER A 289 -25.88 6.39 -11.26
CA SER A 289 -25.36 5.03 -11.16
C SER A 289 -23.97 4.90 -11.81
N TYR A 290 -23.76 5.57 -12.95
CA TYR A 290 -22.43 5.70 -13.56
C TYR A 290 -21.45 6.41 -12.62
N VAL A 291 -21.85 7.55 -12.04
CA VAL A 291 -21.02 8.31 -11.09
C VAL A 291 -20.68 7.43 -9.87
N ALA A 292 -21.66 6.78 -9.26
CA ALA A 292 -21.46 5.88 -8.12
C ALA A 292 -20.51 4.72 -8.42
N GLY A 293 -20.66 4.09 -9.59
CA GLY A 293 -19.76 3.03 -10.05
C GLY A 293 -18.34 3.53 -10.32
N SER A 294 -18.20 4.77 -10.82
CA SER A 294 -16.91 5.40 -11.07
C SER A 294 -16.18 5.84 -9.80
N MET A 295 -16.93 6.19 -8.75
CA MET A 295 -16.39 6.50 -7.43
C MET A 295 -15.95 5.22 -6.71
N SER A 296 -16.68 4.12 -6.88
CA SER A 296 -16.40 2.80 -6.30
C SER A 296 -15.31 1.99 -7.02
N LYS A 297 -14.23 2.64 -7.47
CA LYS A 297 -13.08 1.96 -8.09
C LYS A 297 -12.28 1.23 -7.00
N LEU A 298 -12.12 -0.09 -7.12
CA LEU A 298 -11.38 -1.01 -6.23
C LEU A 298 -12.11 -1.49 -4.96
N HIS A 299 -13.15 -0.80 -4.52
CA HIS A 299 -14.06 -1.27 -3.46
C HIS A 299 -15.40 -0.51 -3.47
N ILE A 300 -16.38 -0.96 -2.68
CA ILE A 300 -17.71 -0.32 -2.56
C ILE A 300 -17.62 0.98 -1.75
N GLU A 301 -17.94 2.13 -2.36
CA GLU A 301 -17.89 3.43 -1.68
C GLU A 301 -19.23 3.75 -1.01
N LEU A 302 -19.37 3.39 0.27
CA LEU A 302 -20.62 3.58 1.02
C LEU A 302 -20.84 5.00 1.52
N GLY A 303 -19.78 5.80 1.54
CA GLY A 303 -19.85 7.19 1.97
C GLY A 303 -20.81 8.02 1.11
N ILE A 304 -21.16 7.59 -0.10
CA ILE A 304 -22.05 8.37 -0.99
C ILE A 304 -23.55 8.11 -0.73
N VAL A 305 -23.93 7.02 -0.06
CA VAL A 305 -25.35 6.69 0.23
C VAL A 305 -26.08 7.82 0.96
N PRO A 306 -25.52 8.45 2.01
CA PRO A 306 -26.19 9.54 2.72
C PRO A 306 -26.30 10.80 1.88
N MET A 307 -25.31 11.07 1.01
CA MET A 307 -25.42 12.15 0.02
C MET A 307 -26.57 11.90 -0.94
N GLY A 308 -26.73 10.66 -1.39
CA GLY A 308 -27.89 10.22 -2.16
C GLY A 308 -29.19 10.47 -1.40
N ALA A 309 -29.27 10.06 -0.13
CA ALA A 309 -30.49 10.19 0.65
C ALA A 309 -30.87 11.65 0.98
N ILE A 310 -29.89 12.50 1.34
CA ILE A 310 -30.09 13.95 1.53
C ILE A 310 -30.48 14.62 0.21
N GLY A 311 -29.84 14.23 -0.90
CA GLY A 311 -30.18 14.73 -2.22
C GLY A 311 -31.60 14.35 -2.65
N ILE A 312 -32.04 13.11 -2.37
CA ILE A 312 -33.43 12.66 -2.57
C ILE A 312 -34.39 13.52 -1.72
N PHE A 313 -34.09 13.74 -0.45
CA PHE A 313 -34.90 14.59 0.44
C PHE A 313 -35.11 15.99 -0.14
N PHE A 314 -34.05 16.68 -0.54
CA PHE A 314 -34.17 18.01 -1.14
C PHE A 314 -34.90 17.98 -2.48
N SER A 315 -34.66 16.96 -3.31
CA SER A 315 -35.37 16.80 -4.59
C SER A 315 -36.87 16.65 -4.40
N LEU A 316 -37.31 15.91 -3.38
CA LEU A 316 -38.73 15.75 -3.02
C LEU A 316 -39.35 17.06 -2.49
N LEU A 317 -38.60 17.84 -1.71
CA LEU A 317 -39.07 19.17 -1.30
C LEU A 317 -39.22 20.13 -2.48
N PHE A 318 -38.28 20.12 -3.42
CA PHE A 318 -38.40 20.93 -4.63
C PHE A 318 -39.52 20.43 -5.56
N PHE A 319 -39.83 19.14 -5.58
CA PHE A 319 -41.05 18.63 -6.20
C PHE A 319 -42.29 19.24 -5.56
N ALA A 320 -42.38 19.24 -4.22
CA ALA A 320 -43.56 19.70 -3.49
C ALA A 320 -43.88 21.19 -3.71
N PHE A 321 -42.86 22.04 -3.87
CA PHE A 321 -42.97 23.50 -3.92
C PHE A 321 -42.53 24.12 -5.25
N GLY A 322 -42.20 23.31 -6.25
CA GLY A 322 -41.70 23.80 -7.55
C GLY A 322 -42.79 24.50 -8.35
N SER A 323 -42.58 25.77 -8.71
CA SER A 323 -43.55 26.60 -9.45
C SER A 323 -43.25 26.73 -10.95
N SER A 324 -42.18 26.09 -11.46
CA SER A 324 -41.84 26.11 -12.88
C SER A 324 -41.51 24.70 -13.40
N ILE A 325 -41.87 24.44 -14.66
CA ILE A 325 -41.58 23.17 -15.35
C ILE A 325 -40.08 22.88 -15.32
N GLY A 326 -39.23 23.90 -15.47
CA GLY A 326 -37.77 23.77 -15.38
C GLY A 326 -37.28 23.29 -14.01
N VAL A 327 -37.81 23.86 -12.92
CA VAL A 327 -37.47 23.45 -11.55
C VAL A 327 -37.93 22.02 -11.27
N VAL A 328 -39.15 21.66 -11.69
CA VAL A 328 -39.69 20.31 -11.49
C VAL A 328 -38.93 19.27 -12.34
N SER A 329 -38.54 19.62 -13.57
CA SER A 329 -37.71 18.77 -14.44
C SER A 329 -36.31 18.55 -13.85
N LEU A 330 -35.67 19.61 -13.36
CA LEU A 330 -34.37 19.53 -12.70
C LEU A 330 -34.45 18.72 -11.38
N SER A 331 -35.54 18.89 -10.62
CA SER A 331 -35.79 18.14 -9.39
C SER A 331 -36.02 16.65 -9.68
N SER A 332 -36.69 16.33 -10.78
CA SER A 332 -36.84 14.95 -11.27
C SER A 332 -35.51 14.33 -11.63
N PHE A 333 -34.69 15.04 -12.42
CA PHE A 333 -33.33 14.61 -12.73
C PHE A 333 -32.48 14.44 -11.46
N ALA A 334 -32.55 15.38 -10.51
CA ALA A 334 -31.82 15.34 -9.26
C ALA A 334 -32.26 14.16 -8.37
N PHE A 335 -33.57 13.92 -8.24
CA PHE A 335 -34.11 12.75 -7.55
C PHE A 335 -33.55 11.47 -8.14
N GLY A 336 -33.55 11.38 -9.48
CA GLY A 336 -32.95 10.28 -10.20
C GLY A 336 -31.46 10.12 -9.94
N PHE A 337 -30.69 11.19 -10.10
CA PHE A 337 -29.24 11.22 -9.90
C PHE A 337 -28.84 10.75 -8.50
N PHE A 338 -29.49 11.31 -7.48
CA PHE A 338 -29.24 10.94 -6.09
C PHE A 338 -29.78 9.55 -5.77
N GLY A 339 -30.86 9.10 -6.42
CA GLY A 339 -31.31 7.71 -6.41
C GLY A 339 -30.29 6.74 -6.97
N GLY A 340 -29.66 7.05 -8.12
CA GLY A 340 -28.58 6.23 -8.68
C GLY A 340 -27.36 6.14 -7.74
N ILE A 341 -27.00 7.25 -7.09
CA ILE A 341 -25.95 7.30 -6.07
C ILE A 341 -26.30 6.45 -4.84
N PHE A 342 -27.59 6.38 -4.49
CA PHE A 342 -28.09 5.63 -3.35
C PHE A 342 -28.19 4.13 -3.62
N ILE A 343 -28.72 3.72 -4.79
CA ILE A 343 -29.03 2.32 -5.11
C ILE A 343 -27.77 1.47 -5.32
N VAL A 344 -26.78 2.00 -6.05
CA VAL A 344 -25.61 1.21 -6.49
C VAL A 344 -24.79 0.67 -5.33
N PRO A 345 -24.39 1.48 -4.32
CA PRO A 345 -23.62 0.96 -3.18
C PRO A 345 -24.41 -0.01 -2.33
N LEU A 346 -25.72 0.18 -2.15
CA LEU A 346 -26.56 -0.70 -1.35
C LEU A 346 -26.73 -2.08 -1.99
N ASN A 347 -26.95 -2.13 -3.31
CA ASN A 347 -26.98 -3.40 -4.04
C ASN A 347 -25.62 -4.13 -3.99
N ALA A 348 -24.53 -3.40 -4.18
CA ALA A 348 -23.19 -3.97 -4.09
C ALA A 348 -22.89 -4.50 -2.67
N MET A 349 -23.42 -3.85 -1.62
CA MET A 349 -23.27 -4.30 -0.23
C MET A 349 -23.97 -5.59 0.08
N ILE A 350 -25.23 -5.71 -0.36
CA ILE A 350 -25.99 -6.94 -0.18
C ILE A 350 -25.23 -8.09 -0.83
N GLN A 351 -24.67 -7.89 -2.02
CA GLN A 351 -23.83 -8.89 -2.70
C GLN A 351 -22.51 -9.17 -1.96
N TYR A 352 -21.84 -8.14 -1.43
CA TYR A 352 -20.56 -8.30 -0.74
C TYR A 352 -20.70 -9.15 0.53
N PHE A 353 -21.68 -8.84 1.38
CA PHE A 353 -21.94 -9.56 2.64
C PHE A 353 -22.70 -10.87 2.46
N ALA A 354 -23.38 -11.08 1.33
CA ALA A 354 -24.05 -12.34 1.06
C ALA A 354 -23.03 -13.49 0.99
N PRO A 355 -23.19 -14.53 1.83
CA PRO A 355 -22.44 -15.77 1.69
C PRO A 355 -22.76 -16.40 0.34
N GLN A 356 -21.74 -16.96 -0.33
CA GLN A 356 -21.91 -17.51 -1.68
C GLN A 356 -23.01 -18.58 -1.76
N LYS A 357 -23.12 -19.41 -0.72
CA LYS A 357 -24.12 -20.48 -0.60
C LYS A 357 -25.57 -19.97 -0.53
N THR A 358 -25.82 -18.82 0.09
CA THR A 358 -27.17 -18.30 0.38
C THR A 358 -27.46 -16.98 -0.31
N THR A 359 -26.63 -16.63 -1.30
CA THR A 359 -26.78 -15.39 -2.09
C THR A 359 -28.10 -15.38 -2.85
N GLY A 360 -28.59 -16.53 -3.35
CA GLY A 360 -29.85 -16.62 -4.07
C GLY A 360 -31.05 -16.24 -3.19
N LYS A 361 -31.13 -16.81 -1.98
CA LYS A 361 -32.12 -16.47 -0.96
C LYS A 361 -32.07 -15.00 -0.55
N ILE A 362 -30.87 -14.45 -0.33
CA ILE A 362 -30.72 -13.03 0.05
C ILE A 362 -31.21 -12.10 -1.08
N MET A 363 -30.88 -12.39 -2.34
CA MET A 363 -31.37 -11.59 -3.48
C MET A 363 -32.89 -11.74 -3.68
N ALA A 364 -33.45 -12.94 -3.47
CA ALA A 364 -34.89 -13.15 -3.51
C ALA A 364 -35.60 -12.37 -2.40
N ALA A 365 -35.03 -12.32 -1.19
CA ALA A 365 -35.58 -11.57 -0.06
C ALA A 365 -35.51 -10.06 -0.29
N ASN A 366 -34.43 -9.58 -0.91
CA ASN A 366 -34.30 -8.19 -1.34
C ASN A 366 -35.46 -7.79 -2.28
N ASN A 367 -35.73 -8.62 -3.30
CA ASN A 367 -36.85 -8.37 -4.21
C ASN A 367 -38.20 -8.43 -3.49
N PHE A 368 -38.42 -9.44 -2.63
CA PHE A 368 -39.64 -9.58 -1.85
C PHE A 368 -39.94 -8.32 -1.02
N LEU A 369 -38.96 -7.85 -0.23
CA LEU A 369 -39.14 -6.69 0.66
C LEU A 369 -39.37 -5.39 -0.12
N GLN A 370 -38.66 -5.19 -1.24
CA GLN A 370 -38.88 -4.03 -2.10
C GLN A 370 -40.28 -4.01 -2.69
N ASN A 371 -40.78 -5.15 -3.19
CA ASN A 371 -42.12 -5.25 -3.78
C ASN A 371 -43.24 -5.08 -2.74
N VAL A 372 -43.08 -5.66 -1.54
CA VAL A 372 -44.00 -5.42 -0.41
C VAL A 372 -44.02 -3.94 -0.04
N SER A 373 -42.85 -3.29 0.02
CA SER A 373 -42.74 -1.86 0.32
C SER A 373 -43.41 -0.99 -0.74
N MET A 374 -43.23 -1.28 -2.03
CA MET A 374 -43.90 -0.55 -3.11
C MET A 374 -45.43 -0.62 -3.01
N LEU A 375 -45.99 -1.80 -2.74
CA LEU A 375 -47.44 -1.96 -2.53
C LEU A 375 -47.93 -1.24 -1.27
N LEU A 376 -47.17 -1.34 -0.18
CA LEU A 376 -47.51 -0.67 1.09
C LEU A 376 -47.53 0.85 0.93
N PHE A 377 -46.50 1.43 0.32
CA PHE A 377 -46.42 2.87 0.08
C PHE A 377 -47.50 3.36 -0.87
N LEU A 378 -47.84 2.58 -1.90
CA LEU A 378 -48.97 2.88 -2.77
C LEU A 378 -50.30 2.89 -1.99
N ALA A 379 -50.55 1.88 -1.15
CA ALA A 379 -51.74 1.81 -0.30
C ALA A 379 -51.81 2.98 0.71
N ILE A 380 -50.67 3.34 1.32
CA ILE A 380 -50.56 4.53 2.17
C ILE A 380 -50.89 5.79 1.37
N GLY A 381 -50.34 5.95 0.16
CA GLY A 381 -50.62 7.08 -0.71
C GLY A 381 -52.11 7.22 -1.01
N ILE A 382 -52.78 6.11 -1.36
CA ILE A 382 -54.23 6.07 -1.58
C ILE A 382 -55.00 6.47 -0.31
N GLY A 383 -54.60 5.93 0.86
CA GLY A 383 -55.20 6.28 2.14
C GLY A 383 -55.05 7.77 2.50
N LEU A 384 -53.86 8.35 2.29
CA LEU A 384 -53.62 9.78 2.53
C LEU A 384 -54.46 10.66 1.60
N VAL A 385 -54.62 10.28 0.33
CA VAL A 385 -55.53 10.96 -0.62
C VAL A 385 -56.98 10.85 -0.16
N TYR A 386 -57.41 9.68 0.34
CA TYR A 386 -58.74 9.48 0.91
C TYR A 386 -59.02 10.42 2.10
N PHE A 387 -58.00 10.68 2.94
CA PHE A 387 -58.05 11.66 4.02
C PHE A 387 -57.89 13.13 3.55
N LYS A 388 -58.05 13.40 2.25
CA LYS A 388 -57.96 14.75 1.64
C LYS A 388 -56.61 15.45 1.84
N ILE A 389 -55.52 14.70 1.99
CA ILE A 389 -54.17 15.27 1.99
C ILE A 389 -53.80 15.67 0.56
N SER A 390 -53.31 16.90 0.39
CA SER A 390 -52.90 17.42 -0.91
C SER A 390 -51.70 16.65 -1.49
N THR A 391 -51.54 16.70 -2.81
CA THR A 391 -50.37 16.07 -3.49
C THR A 391 -49.04 16.66 -3.00
N THR A 392 -48.99 17.97 -2.72
CA THR A 392 -47.86 18.62 -2.03
C THR A 392 -47.59 17.97 -0.66
N GLY A 393 -48.64 17.69 0.12
CA GLY A 393 -48.53 16.98 1.40
C GLY A 393 -47.94 15.57 1.27
N LEU A 394 -48.25 14.85 0.17
CA LEU A 394 -47.65 13.53 -0.12
C LEU A 394 -46.14 13.62 -0.39
N PHE A 395 -45.68 14.62 -1.14
CA PHE A 395 -44.25 14.83 -1.39
C PHE A 395 -43.51 15.25 -0.12
N VAL A 396 -44.10 16.10 0.73
CA VAL A 396 -43.52 16.45 2.04
C VAL A 396 -43.46 15.24 2.96
N PHE A 397 -44.51 14.42 3.00
CA PHE A 397 -44.53 13.17 3.78
C PHE A 397 -43.40 12.22 3.35
N THR A 398 -43.27 11.97 2.04
CA THR A 398 -42.20 11.09 1.52
C THR A 398 -40.81 11.67 1.74
N ALA A 399 -40.63 12.99 1.67
CA ALA A 399 -39.38 13.66 2.05
C ALA A 399 -39.03 13.40 3.52
N LEU A 400 -39.99 13.58 4.45
CA LEU A 400 -39.77 13.32 5.88
C LEU A 400 -39.43 11.86 6.17
N VAL A 401 -40.11 10.91 5.51
CA VAL A 401 -39.78 9.47 5.60
C VAL A 401 -38.33 9.21 5.17
N CYS A 402 -37.89 9.82 4.06
CA CYS A 402 -36.51 9.73 3.59
C CYS A 402 -35.51 10.30 4.61
N LEU A 403 -35.81 11.45 5.20
CA LEU A 403 -34.94 12.11 6.19
C LEU A 403 -34.79 11.28 7.47
N ILE A 404 -35.91 10.77 8.00
CA ILE A 404 -35.93 9.93 9.21
C ILE A 404 -35.19 8.62 8.96
N GLY A 405 -35.46 7.96 7.84
CA GLY A 405 -34.77 6.72 7.45
C GLY A 405 -33.26 6.92 7.30
N SER A 406 -32.86 8.05 6.72
CA SER A 406 -31.45 8.43 6.60
C SER A 406 -30.78 8.58 7.97
N PHE A 407 -31.38 9.37 8.87
CA PHE A 407 -30.84 9.60 10.21
C PHE A 407 -30.72 8.30 11.01
N TYR A 408 -31.74 7.42 10.93
CA TYR A 408 -31.70 6.10 11.54
C TYR A 408 -30.53 5.26 11.02
N ALA A 409 -30.29 5.24 9.70
CA ALA A 409 -29.14 4.53 9.11
C ALA A 409 -27.81 5.09 9.62
N ILE A 410 -27.68 6.41 9.80
CA ILE A 410 -26.48 7.07 10.35
C ILE A 410 -26.17 6.57 11.75
N LEU A 411 -27.17 6.55 12.62
CA LEU A 411 -27.01 6.13 14.00
C LEU A 411 -26.68 4.63 14.11
N GLN A 412 -27.18 3.81 13.20
CA GLN A 412 -27.01 2.35 13.27
C GLN A 412 -25.67 1.85 12.71
N LEU A 413 -25.09 2.55 11.73
CA LEU A 413 -23.86 2.15 11.03
C LEU A 413 -22.86 3.30 10.89
N PRO A 414 -22.38 3.89 12.01
CA PRO A 414 -21.56 5.11 12.02
C PRO A 414 -20.27 4.98 11.20
N HIS A 415 -19.69 3.78 11.13
CA HIS A 415 -18.48 3.50 10.37
C HIS A 415 -18.64 3.77 8.86
N LEU A 416 -19.83 3.59 8.29
CA LEU A 416 -20.12 3.89 6.88
C LEU A 416 -19.93 5.38 6.55
N PHE A 417 -20.06 6.25 7.55
CA PHE A 417 -20.02 7.71 7.43
C PHE A 417 -18.62 8.28 7.65
N THR A 418 -17.71 7.53 8.31
CA THR A 418 -16.30 7.94 8.46
C THR A 418 -15.67 8.25 7.11
N ARG A 419 -15.95 7.41 6.11
CA ARG A 419 -15.47 7.57 4.75
C ARG A 419 -16.00 8.84 4.08
N LEU A 420 -17.26 9.18 4.27
CA LEU A 420 -17.88 10.40 3.71
C LEU A 420 -17.25 11.67 4.28
N LEU A 421 -17.07 11.73 5.60
CA LEU A 421 -16.55 12.94 6.25
C LEU A 421 -15.06 13.15 5.97
N LEU A 422 -14.31 12.05 5.79
CA LEU A 422 -12.84 12.11 5.85
C LEU A 422 -12.17 11.81 4.52
N LEU A 423 -12.69 10.92 3.68
CA LEU A 423 -12.06 10.64 2.39
C LEU A 423 -12.02 11.86 1.46
N PRO A 424 -13.02 12.77 1.38
CA PRO A 424 -12.88 13.97 0.57
C PRO A 424 -11.74 14.87 1.05
N PHE A 425 -11.60 15.05 2.36
CA PHE A 425 -10.52 15.83 2.96
C PHE A 425 -9.15 15.15 2.75
N LEU A 426 -9.08 13.83 2.98
CA LEU A 426 -7.86 13.05 2.76
C LEU A 426 -7.50 13.00 1.27
N LYS A 427 -8.42 12.71 0.35
CA LYS A 427 -8.19 12.64 -1.11
C LYS A 427 -7.68 13.96 -1.71
N THR A 428 -7.88 15.09 -1.01
CA THR A 428 -7.33 16.39 -1.42
C THR A 428 -5.80 16.40 -1.34
N LYS A 429 -5.23 15.94 -0.21
CA LYS A 429 -3.79 15.96 0.08
C LYS A 429 -3.10 14.60 -0.01
N TYR A 430 -3.87 13.51 -0.04
CA TYR A 430 -3.38 12.14 0.04
C TYR A 430 -3.98 11.29 -1.08
N ARG A 431 -3.24 10.27 -1.51
CA ARG A 431 -3.73 9.20 -2.38
C ARG A 431 -3.82 7.95 -1.54
N PHE A 432 -4.98 7.28 -1.55
CA PHE A 432 -5.27 6.18 -0.65
C PHE A 432 -5.22 4.85 -1.40
N PHE A 433 -4.45 3.90 -0.90
CA PHE A 433 -4.28 2.57 -1.47
C PHE A 433 -4.55 1.51 -0.40
N VAL A 434 -5.27 0.46 -0.78
CA VAL A 434 -5.55 -0.70 0.07
C VAL A 434 -4.99 -1.93 -0.62
N GLU A 435 -4.12 -2.66 0.06
CA GLU A 435 -3.47 -3.88 -0.44
C GLU A 435 -3.93 -5.07 0.42
N GLY A 436 -4.19 -6.21 -0.21
CA GLY A 436 -4.56 -7.43 0.52
C GLY A 436 -5.95 -7.45 1.15
N LEU A 437 -6.90 -6.62 0.68
CA LEU A 437 -8.27 -6.55 1.23
C LEU A 437 -8.98 -7.91 1.25
N GLN A 438 -8.67 -8.80 0.29
CA GLN A 438 -9.16 -10.17 0.23
C GLN A 438 -8.79 -11.03 1.45
N ASN A 439 -7.75 -10.64 2.19
CA ASN A 439 -7.33 -11.30 3.42
C ASN A 439 -8.21 -10.92 4.63
N LEU A 440 -9.02 -9.87 4.53
CA LEU A 440 -9.97 -9.54 5.58
C LEU A 440 -11.20 -10.46 5.46
N PRO A 441 -11.56 -11.25 6.49
CA PRO A 441 -12.68 -12.17 6.41
C PRO A 441 -14.01 -11.42 6.25
N GLN A 442 -14.87 -11.91 5.35
CA GLN A 442 -16.18 -11.30 5.04
C GLN A 442 -17.16 -11.43 6.23
N SER A 443 -17.06 -12.51 6.99
CA SER A 443 -17.89 -12.84 8.15
C SER A 443 -17.04 -13.41 9.30
N GLY A 444 -17.61 -13.52 10.50
CA GLY A 444 -16.90 -14.04 11.68
C GLY A 444 -16.01 -13.00 12.36
N GLY A 445 -15.51 -13.34 13.55
CA GLY A 445 -14.69 -12.45 14.37
C GLY A 445 -13.29 -12.30 13.80
N ALA A 446 -12.77 -11.07 13.77
CA ALA A 446 -11.41 -10.83 13.27
C ALA A 446 -10.65 -9.87 14.16
N LEU A 447 -9.41 -10.25 14.52
CA LEU A 447 -8.50 -9.41 15.30
C LEU A 447 -7.43 -8.81 14.38
N LEU A 448 -7.44 -7.48 14.23
CA LEU A 448 -6.47 -6.75 13.43
C LEU A 448 -5.33 -6.27 14.32
N LEU A 449 -4.09 -6.62 13.96
CA LEU A 449 -2.86 -6.25 14.69
C LEU A 449 -1.84 -5.63 13.73
N GLY A 450 -1.28 -4.49 14.10
CA GLY A 450 -0.39 -3.75 13.20
C GLY A 450 0.35 -2.60 13.85
N ASN A 451 1.11 -1.86 13.06
CA ASN A 451 1.91 -0.72 13.52
C ASN A 451 1.04 0.52 13.81
N HIS A 452 1.57 1.42 14.66
CA HIS A 452 0.92 2.66 15.05
C HIS A 452 1.81 3.88 14.75
N ILE A 453 1.54 4.57 13.66
CA ILE A 453 2.34 5.68 13.12
C ILE A 453 1.76 7.08 13.41
N SER A 454 0.44 7.21 13.57
CA SER A 454 -0.24 8.51 13.60
C SER A 454 -1.50 8.57 14.47
N TRP A 455 -1.94 9.78 14.82
CA TRP A 455 -3.18 9.99 15.59
C TRP A 455 -4.47 9.61 14.83
N ILE A 456 -4.39 9.45 13.51
CA ILE A 456 -5.54 9.12 12.66
C ILE A 456 -5.47 7.68 12.11
N ASP A 457 -4.60 6.83 12.65
CA ASP A 457 -4.43 5.45 12.17
C ASP A 457 -5.72 4.66 12.25
N TRP A 458 -6.45 4.76 13.35
CA TRP A 458 -7.75 4.12 13.53
C TRP A 458 -8.73 4.52 12.42
N LEU A 459 -8.67 5.77 12.01
CA LEU A 459 -9.55 6.32 11.02
C LEU A 459 -9.18 5.88 9.60
N VAL A 460 -7.88 5.87 9.30
CA VAL A 460 -7.32 5.37 8.04
C VAL A 460 -7.62 3.87 7.90
N LEU A 461 -7.46 3.09 8.97
CA LEU A 461 -7.77 1.66 8.98
C LEU A 461 -9.28 1.41 8.79
N GLN A 462 -10.13 2.19 9.46
CA GLN A 462 -11.58 2.11 9.26
C GLN A 462 -11.99 2.50 7.83
N ALA A 463 -11.32 3.49 7.24
CA ALA A 463 -11.57 3.89 5.86
C ALA A 463 -11.10 2.84 4.84
N ALA A 464 -10.15 1.97 5.19
CA ALA A 464 -9.74 0.83 4.36
C ALA A 464 -10.69 -0.37 4.52
N SER A 465 -11.18 -0.63 5.74
CA SER A 465 -12.03 -1.79 6.04
C SER A 465 -13.50 -1.57 5.65
N PRO A 466 -14.12 -2.48 4.87
CA PRO A 466 -15.56 -2.45 4.59
C PRO A 466 -16.40 -2.84 5.80
N ARG A 467 -15.80 -3.52 6.79
CA ARG A 467 -16.44 -3.88 8.06
C ARG A 467 -16.19 -2.80 9.11
N GLY A 468 -17.19 -2.53 9.95
CA GLY A 468 -17.01 -1.69 11.13
C GLY A 468 -15.99 -2.30 12.08
N ILE A 469 -14.96 -1.53 12.44
CA ILE A 469 -13.88 -1.93 13.34
C ILE A 469 -14.14 -1.32 14.71
N ARG A 470 -14.08 -2.16 15.76
CA ARG A 470 -13.99 -1.68 17.13
C ARG A 470 -12.54 -1.49 17.50
N PHE A 471 -12.16 -0.25 17.77
CA PHE A 471 -10.79 0.07 18.16
C PHE A 471 -10.62 -0.08 19.66
N VAL A 472 -9.52 -0.71 20.07
CA VAL A 472 -9.07 -0.68 21.45
C VAL A 472 -8.19 0.56 21.64
N MET A 473 -8.55 1.42 22.59
CA MET A 473 -7.90 2.72 22.80
C MET A 473 -7.58 2.97 24.25
N TYR A 474 -6.45 3.62 24.52
CA TYR A 474 -6.06 3.97 25.88
C TYR A 474 -7.08 4.88 26.58
N ARG A 475 -7.44 4.54 27.82
CA ARG A 475 -8.55 5.15 28.59
C ARG A 475 -8.39 6.67 28.76
N THR A 476 -7.17 7.17 28.92
CA THR A 476 -6.89 8.61 29.03
C THR A 476 -7.22 9.38 27.75
N ILE A 477 -6.98 8.77 26.59
CA ILE A 477 -7.35 9.37 25.29
C ILE A 477 -8.87 9.30 25.12
N TYR A 478 -9.46 8.14 25.43
CA TYR A 478 -10.90 7.91 25.32
C TYR A 478 -11.73 8.89 26.18
N ASN A 479 -11.26 9.21 27.39
CA ASN A 479 -11.98 10.06 28.34
C ASN A 479 -11.84 11.57 28.11
N LYS A 480 -11.11 12.03 27.08
CA LYS A 480 -11.08 13.45 26.72
C LYS A 480 -12.49 13.94 26.41
N TRP A 481 -12.97 14.94 27.14
CA TRP A 481 -14.38 15.35 27.14
C TRP A 481 -14.94 15.64 25.73
N TYR A 482 -14.13 16.27 24.87
CA TYR A 482 -14.51 16.62 23.50
C TYR A 482 -14.48 15.44 22.51
N LEU A 483 -13.79 14.34 22.83
CA LEU A 483 -13.73 13.13 21.97
C LEU A 483 -14.60 11.98 22.49
N LYS A 484 -14.92 11.95 23.78
CA LYS A 484 -15.62 10.84 24.43
C LYS A 484 -16.94 10.48 23.75
N GLN A 485 -17.71 11.48 23.33
CA GLN A 485 -18.98 11.24 22.63
C GLN A 485 -18.76 10.63 21.23
N ILE A 486 -17.72 11.08 20.52
CA ILE A 486 -17.32 10.52 19.22
C ILE A 486 -16.89 9.06 19.39
N PHE A 487 -16.06 8.75 20.39
CA PHE A 487 -15.61 7.39 20.63
C PHE A 487 -16.72 6.45 21.10
N LYS A 488 -17.68 6.94 21.89
CA LYS A 488 -18.91 6.20 22.22
C LYS A 488 -19.73 5.92 20.97
N PHE A 489 -19.88 6.90 20.08
CA PHE A 489 -20.59 6.74 18.81
C PHE A 489 -19.94 5.67 17.92
N PHE A 490 -18.60 5.58 17.90
CA PHE A 490 -17.85 4.53 17.19
C PHE A 490 -17.66 3.23 17.98
N LYS A 491 -18.26 3.09 19.17
CA LYS A 491 -18.15 1.90 20.03
C LYS A 491 -16.69 1.48 20.33
N VAL A 492 -15.81 2.45 20.51
CA VAL A 492 -14.40 2.25 20.87
C VAL A 492 -14.31 1.61 22.26
N ILE A 493 -13.41 0.64 22.42
CA ILE A 493 -13.18 -0.12 23.65
C ILE A 493 -12.04 0.54 24.44
N PRO A 494 -12.29 1.15 25.61
CA PRO A 494 -11.22 1.74 26.42
C PRO A 494 -10.40 0.67 27.17
N ILE A 495 -9.07 0.81 27.20
CA ILE A 495 -8.14 -0.05 27.96
C ILE A 495 -7.25 0.79 28.90
N GLY A 496 -7.01 0.30 30.12
CA GLY A 496 -6.16 0.96 31.13
C GLY A 496 -4.66 0.73 30.95
N ALA A 497 -3.84 1.33 31.83
CA ALA A 497 -2.41 1.02 31.94
C ALA A 497 -2.27 -0.35 32.61
N GLY A 498 -2.04 -1.38 31.81
CA GLY A 498 -2.24 -2.78 32.22
C GLY A 498 -3.60 -3.27 31.73
N ALA A 499 -3.62 -4.47 31.14
CA ALA A 499 -4.85 -5.00 30.54
C ALA A 499 -5.88 -5.25 31.64
N SER A 500 -6.88 -4.38 31.77
CA SER A 500 -8.02 -4.62 32.67
C SER A 500 -8.76 -5.85 32.16
N LYS A 501 -8.94 -6.84 33.05
CA LYS A 501 -9.65 -8.10 32.77
C LYS A 501 -10.96 -7.86 32.01
N GLU A 502 -11.71 -6.83 32.42
CA GLU A 502 -12.94 -6.37 31.77
C GLU A 502 -12.79 -6.02 30.28
N SER A 503 -11.72 -5.33 29.90
CA SER A 503 -11.49 -4.91 28.50
C SER A 503 -11.12 -6.11 27.62
N ILE A 504 -10.34 -7.07 28.14
CA ILE A 504 -10.01 -8.32 27.45
C ILE A 504 -11.29 -9.14 27.22
N GLU A 505 -12.13 -9.27 28.26
CA GLU A 505 -13.39 -10.01 28.22
C GLU A 505 -14.35 -9.42 27.19
N LEU A 506 -14.45 -8.08 27.15
CA LEU A 506 -15.26 -7.37 26.15
C LEU A 506 -14.74 -7.57 24.72
N VAL A 507 -13.42 -7.53 24.51
CA VAL A 507 -12.85 -7.82 23.18
C VAL A 507 -13.17 -9.26 22.76
N ARG A 508 -13.04 -10.22 23.69
CA ARG A 508 -13.36 -11.63 23.46
C ARG A 508 -14.84 -11.81 23.10
N GLU A 509 -15.75 -11.13 23.79
CA GLU A 509 -17.18 -11.12 23.48
C GLU A 509 -17.46 -10.55 22.08
N CYS A 510 -16.84 -9.41 21.73
CA CYS A 510 -16.94 -8.82 20.39
C CYS A 510 -16.50 -9.79 19.29
N LEU A 511 -15.36 -10.47 19.47
CA LEU A 511 -14.86 -11.46 18.51
C LEU A 511 -15.82 -12.66 18.38
N LYS A 512 -16.35 -13.19 19.49
CA LYS A 512 -17.35 -14.28 19.48
C LYS A 512 -18.66 -13.86 18.77
N ASN A 513 -19.04 -12.59 18.91
CA ASN A 513 -20.21 -12.01 18.22
C ASN A 513 -19.95 -11.75 16.73
N GLY A 514 -18.79 -12.13 16.19
CA GLY A 514 -18.46 -11.96 14.79
C GLY A 514 -18.03 -10.54 14.43
N GLU A 515 -17.60 -9.72 15.38
CA GLU A 515 -17.16 -8.35 15.13
C GLU A 515 -15.66 -8.27 14.82
N VAL A 516 -15.26 -7.19 14.13
CA VAL A 516 -13.84 -6.91 13.86
C VAL A 516 -13.30 -5.99 14.95
N VAL A 517 -12.22 -6.39 15.59
CA VAL A 517 -11.54 -5.60 16.63
C VAL A 517 -10.14 -5.26 16.14
N ALA A 518 -9.71 -4.01 16.26
CA ALA A 518 -8.34 -3.59 15.97
C ALA A 518 -7.62 -3.15 17.24
N LEU A 519 -6.39 -3.64 17.38
CA LEU A 519 -5.48 -3.27 18.45
C LEU A 519 -4.12 -2.90 17.84
N PHE A 520 -3.51 -1.86 18.41
CA PHE A 520 -2.15 -1.44 18.10
C PHE A 520 -1.21 -1.99 19.18
N PRO A 521 -0.59 -3.17 18.97
CA PRO A 521 0.22 -3.84 19.99
C PRO A 521 1.46 -3.06 20.44
N GLU A 522 1.96 -2.08 19.68
CA GLU A 522 3.04 -1.19 20.15
C GLU A 522 2.65 -0.39 21.40
N GLY A 523 1.35 -0.12 21.59
CA GLY A 523 0.84 0.63 22.74
C GLY A 523 1.12 2.14 22.74
N HIS A 524 1.88 2.64 21.76
CA HIS A 524 2.21 4.05 21.57
C HIS A 524 2.29 4.39 20.08
N ILE A 525 2.17 5.68 19.75
CA ILE A 525 2.42 6.17 18.38
C ILE A 525 3.93 6.27 18.16
N SER A 526 4.42 5.76 17.03
CA SER A 526 5.83 5.70 16.66
C SER A 526 6.53 7.06 16.75
N TYR A 527 7.82 7.03 17.08
CA TYR A 527 8.69 8.18 17.24
C TYR A 527 9.75 8.34 16.14
N ASN A 528 10.03 7.26 15.41
CA ASN A 528 11.08 7.21 14.40
C ASN A 528 10.73 6.31 13.19
N GLY A 529 9.50 5.80 13.10
CA GLY A 529 9.04 4.96 11.98
C GLY A 529 9.44 3.49 12.07
N GLN A 530 10.33 3.10 13.00
CA GLN A 530 10.57 1.68 13.32
C GLN A 530 9.40 1.09 14.11
N ILE A 531 9.20 -0.21 13.96
CA ILE A 531 8.24 -0.98 14.74
C ILE A 531 8.92 -1.40 16.05
N ASN A 532 8.39 -0.93 17.18
CA ASN A 532 8.94 -1.23 18.49
C ASN A 532 8.44 -2.59 19.02
N GLU A 533 8.71 -2.93 20.28
CA GLU A 533 8.20 -4.12 20.97
C GLU A 533 6.65 -4.18 20.93
N PHE A 534 6.12 -5.36 20.62
CA PHE A 534 4.68 -5.64 20.69
C PHE A 534 4.32 -6.13 22.10
N GLN A 535 3.34 -5.48 22.72
CA GLN A 535 2.85 -5.85 24.04
C GLN A 535 2.07 -7.16 24.01
N LYS A 536 2.32 -8.06 24.96
CA LYS A 536 1.71 -9.41 25.06
C LYS A 536 0.23 -9.43 25.43
N GLY A 537 -0.41 -8.27 25.64
CA GLY A 537 -1.80 -8.16 26.09
C GLY A 537 -2.82 -8.83 25.14
N PHE A 538 -2.53 -8.87 23.84
CA PHE A 538 -3.40 -9.55 22.88
C PHE A 538 -3.30 -11.08 22.93
N GLU A 539 -2.19 -11.63 23.42
CA GLU A 539 -2.03 -13.08 23.58
C GLU A 539 -3.08 -13.65 24.55
N LEU A 540 -3.42 -12.88 25.58
CA LEU A 540 -4.48 -13.23 26.55
C LEU A 540 -5.88 -13.20 25.92
N ILE A 541 -6.08 -12.38 24.88
CA ILE A 541 -7.36 -12.32 24.15
C ILE A 541 -7.54 -13.62 23.37
N ILE A 542 -6.48 -14.11 22.73
CA ILE A 542 -6.54 -15.23 21.77
C ILE A 542 -6.35 -16.63 22.36
N ARG A 543 -5.75 -16.77 23.55
CA ARG A 543 -5.36 -18.06 24.15
C ARG A 543 -6.50 -19.11 24.27
N ASP A 544 -7.73 -18.68 24.49
CA ASP A 544 -8.88 -19.57 24.79
C ASP A 544 -10.00 -19.50 23.73
N LEU A 545 -9.67 -19.12 22.50
CA LEU A 545 -10.64 -18.98 21.42
C LEU A 545 -10.28 -19.97 20.30
N GLU A 546 -11.17 -20.94 20.06
CA GLU A 546 -10.95 -22.06 19.13
C GLU A 546 -11.00 -21.63 17.65
N GLU A 547 -11.71 -20.55 17.31
CA GLU A 547 -11.88 -20.05 15.94
C GLU A 547 -11.70 -18.51 15.88
N ILE A 548 -10.46 -18.02 15.78
CA ILE A 548 -10.20 -16.61 15.47
C ILE A 548 -9.41 -16.47 14.18
N CYS A 549 -9.83 -15.53 13.35
CA CYS A 549 -9.02 -15.00 12.26
C CYS A 549 -8.22 -13.77 12.75
N ILE A 550 -6.90 -13.91 12.91
CA ILE A 550 -6.00 -12.79 13.18
C ILE A 550 -5.47 -12.27 11.83
N VAL A 551 -5.53 -10.96 11.59
CA VAL A 551 -5.06 -10.36 10.34
C VAL A 551 -4.00 -9.29 10.64
N PRO A 552 -2.73 -9.50 10.26
CA PRO A 552 -1.72 -8.46 10.31
C PRO A 552 -2.12 -7.28 9.41
N PHE A 553 -1.86 -6.06 9.84
CA PHE A 553 -1.92 -4.90 8.95
C PHE A 553 -0.68 -4.01 9.08
N TYR A 554 -0.35 -3.30 8.01
CA TYR A 554 0.72 -2.31 7.99
C TYR A 554 0.20 -1.01 7.39
N LEU A 555 0.36 0.08 8.14
CA LEU A 555 0.05 1.44 7.73
C LEU A 555 1.34 2.11 7.25
N ARG A 556 1.30 2.69 6.06
CA ARG A 556 2.42 3.45 5.49
C ARG A 556 1.95 4.82 5.00
N GLY A 557 2.85 5.80 5.06
CA GLY A 557 2.64 7.11 4.46
C GLY A 557 1.98 8.13 5.38
N LEU A 558 1.73 7.79 6.65
CA LEU A 558 1.31 8.75 7.68
C LEU A 558 2.49 9.34 8.46
N TRP A 559 3.65 8.66 8.48
CA TRP A 559 4.87 9.17 9.12
C TRP A 559 5.43 10.36 8.35
N GLY A 560 5.58 11.52 8.97
CA GLY A 560 5.85 12.79 8.28
C GLY A 560 4.60 13.53 7.80
N SER A 561 3.39 13.06 8.11
CA SER A 561 2.18 13.86 7.92
C SER A 561 1.97 14.80 9.12
N SER A 562 1.07 15.78 8.99
CA SER A 562 0.62 16.62 10.11
C SER A 562 0.07 15.81 11.30
N PHE A 563 -0.32 14.55 11.07
CA PHE A 563 -0.88 13.65 12.07
C PHE A 563 0.14 12.72 12.73
N SER A 564 1.43 12.88 12.47
CA SER A 564 2.50 12.07 13.08
C SER A 564 3.37 12.86 14.06
N ARG A 565 4.19 12.15 14.85
CA ARG A 565 5.19 12.74 15.76
C ARG A 565 6.47 13.20 15.06
N ALA A 566 6.54 13.08 13.73
CA ALA A 566 7.67 13.57 12.95
C ALA A 566 7.92 15.07 13.19
N SER A 567 9.17 15.48 12.97
CA SER A 567 9.62 16.86 13.11
C SER A 567 8.83 17.77 12.15
N LYS A 568 8.70 19.05 12.49
CA LYS A 568 8.05 20.03 11.61
C LYS A 568 8.75 20.10 10.25
N PHE A 569 10.08 20.06 10.23
CA PHE A 569 10.85 20.11 9.00
C PHE A 569 10.59 18.88 8.10
N TYR A 570 10.58 17.68 8.68
CA TYR A 570 10.30 16.45 7.94
C TYR A 570 8.86 16.43 7.38
N LYS A 571 7.91 16.99 8.15
CA LYS A 571 6.53 17.18 7.68
C LYS A 571 6.46 18.10 6.47
N ASP A 572 7.14 19.24 6.54
CA ASP A 572 7.18 20.19 5.45
C ASP A 572 7.85 19.57 4.21
N LEU A 573 9.01 18.93 4.37
CA LEU A 573 9.76 18.23 3.32
C LEU A 573 8.89 17.24 2.53
N THR A 574 8.16 16.38 3.25
CA THR A 574 7.35 15.32 2.63
C THR A 574 5.97 15.77 2.15
N SER A 575 5.49 16.95 2.57
CA SER A 575 4.19 17.49 2.14
C SER A 575 4.24 18.18 0.78
N LYS A 576 5.42 18.57 0.31
CA LYS A 576 5.60 19.44 -0.86
C LYS A 576 5.62 18.71 -2.20
N ASN A 577 5.88 17.40 -2.20
CA ASN A 577 5.94 16.55 -3.40
C ASN A 577 4.57 16.16 -3.99
N GLY A 578 3.54 17.00 -3.81
CA GLY A 578 2.19 16.75 -4.29
C GLY A 578 1.36 15.93 -3.30
N ARG A 579 0.50 15.03 -3.81
CA ARG A 579 -0.34 14.20 -2.94
C ARG A 579 0.48 13.03 -2.39
N ARG A 580 0.43 12.86 -1.07
CA ARG A 580 1.15 11.81 -0.34
C ARG A 580 0.41 10.48 -0.41
N ASP A 581 1.15 9.41 -0.69
CA ASP A 581 0.57 8.07 -0.75
C ASP A 581 0.39 7.50 0.66
N ILE A 582 -0.85 7.17 1.03
CA ILE A 582 -1.21 6.38 2.21
C ILE A 582 -1.53 4.97 1.74
N ILE A 583 -0.86 3.98 2.31
CA ILE A 583 -1.06 2.56 1.99
C ILE A 583 -1.51 1.83 3.25
N VAL A 584 -2.59 1.08 3.14
CA VAL A 584 -3.06 0.14 4.18
C VAL A 584 -2.93 -1.27 3.60
N ALA A 585 -1.96 -2.03 4.09
CA ALA A 585 -1.76 -3.41 3.69
C ALA A 585 -2.38 -4.35 4.72
N PHE A 586 -3.15 -5.35 4.28
CA PHE A 586 -3.65 -6.46 5.09
C PHE A 586 -2.92 -7.74 4.71
N GLY A 587 -2.22 -8.35 5.66
CA GLY A 587 -1.48 -9.59 5.47
C GLY A 587 -2.37 -10.84 5.51
N LYS A 588 -1.80 -12.01 5.23
CA LYS A 588 -2.53 -13.28 5.20
C LYS A 588 -3.17 -13.60 6.57
N PRO A 589 -4.40 -14.15 6.62
CA PRO A 589 -5.03 -14.58 7.86
C PRO A 589 -4.20 -15.63 8.62
N ILE A 590 -4.16 -15.50 9.94
CA ILE A 590 -3.55 -16.46 10.86
C ILE A 590 -4.67 -17.02 11.74
N THR A 591 -4.85 -18.34 11.69
CA THR A 591 -5.90 -19.06 12.44
C THR A 591 -5.36 -19.79 13.67
N THR A 592 -4.05 -19.80 13.85
CA THR A 592 -3.37 -20.43 14.98
C THR A 592 -2.94 -19.39 16.00
N PHE A 593 -2.63 -19.82 17.23
CA PHE A 593 -2.01 -18.97 18.22
C PHE A 593 -0.69 -18.38 17.67
N ILE A 594 -0.46 -17.10 17.95
CA ILE A 594 0.76 -16.39 17.60
C ILE A 594 1.17 -15.48 18.77
N ASN A 595 2.44 -15.54 19.14
CA ASN A 595 3.00 -14.68 20.19
C ASN A 595 3.38 -13.29 19.64
N ALA A 596 3.72 -12.35 20.53
CA ALA A 596 4.07 -10.98 20.19
C ALA A 596 5.26 -10.87 19.22
N ALA A 597 6.32 -11.66 19.43
CA ALA A 597 7.53 -11.63 18.60
C ALA A 597 7.25 -12.08 17.16
N LYS A 598 6.61 -13.24 16.98
CA LYS A 598 6.22 -13.76 15.65
C LYS A 598 5.19 -12.83 14.98
N MET A 599 4.28 -12.23 15.74
CA MET A 599 3.32 -11.25 15.21
C MET A 599 4.02 -9.98 14.69
N LYS A 600 5.01 -9.46 15.44
CA LYS A 600 5.85 -8.33 15.01
C LYS A 600 6.57 -8.64 13.71
N GLN A 601 7.17 -9.83 13.60
CA GLN A 601 7.84 -10.30 12.40
C GLN A 601 6.88 -10.35 11.19
N LYS A 602 5.66 -10.86 11.35
CA LYS A 602 4.64 -10.85 10.28
C LYS A 602 4.26 -9.44 9.81
N VAL A 603 4.22 -8.46 10.71
CA VAL A 603 3.98 -7.05 10.34
C VAL A 603 5.20 -6.44 9.64
N LEU A 604 6.43 -6.79 10.06
CA LEU A 604 7.66 -6.39 9.39
C LEU A 604 7.76 -6.96 7.97
N GLU A 605 7.44 -8.24 7.78
CA GLU A 605 7.37 -8.87 6.45
C GLU A 605 6.36 -8.15 5.55
N LEU A 606 5.19 -7.80 6.09
CA LEU A 606 4.18 -7.05 5.35
C LEU A 606 4.66 -5.65 4.94
N SER A 607 5.52 -5.02 5.74
CA SER A 607 6.07 -3.70 5.45
C SER A 607 6.82 -3.65 4.12
N PHE A 608 7.52 -4.72 3.74
CA PHE A 608 8.25 -4.80 2.47
C PHE A 608 7.33 -4.55 1.28
N SER A 609 6.20 -5.26 1.18
CA SER A 609 5.27 -5.11 0.06
C SER A 609 4.78 -3.67 -0.11
N SER A 610 4.50 -2.99 1.02
CA SER A 610 4.07 -1.61 1.05
C SER A 610 5.18 -0.64 0.63
N TRP A 611 6.42 -0.91 1.04
CA TRP A 611 7.60 -0.11 0.65
C TRP A 611 7.97 -0.29 -0.81
N GLU A 612 7.93 -1.52 -1.32
CA GLU A 612 8.17 -1.85 -2.73
C GLU A 612 7.14 -1.16 -3.64
N SER A 613 5.86 -1.22 -3.26
CA SER A 613 4.76 -0.51 -3.90
C SER A 613 4.97 1.01 -3.88
N PHE A 614 5.48 1.57 -2.78
CA PHE A 614 5.77 3.01 -2.70
C PHE A 614 6.95 3.45 -3.57
N ILE A 615 8.08 2.73 -3.50
CA ILE A 615 9.32 3.09 -4.19
C ILE A 615 9.13 2.99 -5.70
N SER A 616 8.45 1.96 -6.19
CA SER A 616 8.16 1.78 -7.63
C SER A 616 7.35 2.94 -8.25
N ARG A 617 6.65 3.73 -7.44
CA ARG A 617 5.89 4.93 -7.86
C ARG A 617 6.68 6.24 -7.75
N GLN A 618 7.90 6.20 -7.21
CA GLN A 618 8.72 7.40 -7.07
C GLN A 618 9.39 7.80 -8.39
N LYS A 619 9.96 9.00 -8.40
CA LYS A 619 10.81 9.48 -9.50
C LYS A 619 12.28 9.21 -9.16
N PRO A 620 13.17 9.13 -10.17
CA PRO A 620 14.61 8.99 -9.94
C PRO A 620 15.15 10.07 -8.99
N LEU A 621 16.17 9.74 -8.21
CA LEU A 621 16.74 10.59 -7.16
C LEU A 621 17.14 12.01 -7.66
N THR A 622 17.60 12.12 -8.91
CA THR A 622 17.98 13.41 -9.51
C THR A 622 16.79 14.35 -9.68
N SER A 623 15.62 13.80 -9.97
CA SER A 623 14.37 14.56 -10.03
C SER A 623 13.96 15.07 -8.65
N GLU A 624 14.13 14.24 -7.62
CA GLU A 624 13.83 14.59 -6.23
C GLU A 624 14.73 15.72 -5.73
N TRP A 625 16.04 15.56 -5.90
CA TRP A 625 17.04 16.59 -5.58
C TRP A 625 16.70 17.93 -6.24
N LEU A 626 16.47 17.96 -7.57
CA LEU A 626 16.24 19.22 -8.27
C LEU A 626 14.94 19.91 -7.82
N ASN A 627 13.90 19.16 -7.48
CA ASN A 627 12.67 19.74 -6.93
C ASN A 627 12.98 20.46 -5.60
N ASN A 628 13.60 19.75 -4.67
CA ASN A 628 13.94 20.29 -3.34
C ASN A 628 14.90 21.49 -3.44
N ALA A 629 15.91 21.41 -4.30
CA ALA A 629 16.86 22.51 -4.51
C ALA A 629 16.21 23.76 -5.14
N LYS A 630 15.18 23.60 -5.99
CA LYS A 630 14.48 24.73 -6.63
C LYS A 630 13.52 25.47 -5.70
N GLU A 631 13.05 24.84 -4.63
CA GLU A 631 12.19 25.47 -3.63
C GLU A 631 12.91 26.54 -2.82
N ASP A 632 14.13 26.24 -2.35
CA ASP A 632 14.94 27.15 -1.56
C ASP A 632 16.31 27.35 -2.21
N LYS A 633 16.31 28.14 -3.30
CA LYS A 633 17.49 28.37 -4.15
C LYS A 633 18.67 29.00 -3.40
N PHE A 634 18.40 29.73 -2.32
CA PHE A 634 19.43 30.49 -1.62
C PHE A 634 19.96 29.78 -0.37
N LYS A 635 19.27 28.76 0.13
CA LYS A 635 19.79 27.89 1.19
C LYS A 635 21.14 27.31 0.80
N GLU A 636 22.08 27.38 1.74
CA GLU A 636 23.37 26.72 1.65
C GLU A 636 23.17 25.20 1.75
N CYS A 637 23.50 24.48 0.68
CA CYS A 637 23.37 23.03 0.64
C CYS A 637 24.69 22.32 0.94
N MET A 638 25.82 23.00 0.71
CA MET A 638 27.13 22.38 0.84
C MET A 638 28.22 23.38 1.23
N SER A 639 29.11 22.94 2.11
CA SER A 639 30.37 23.61 2.43
C SER A 639 31.52 22.59 2.36
N ASP A 640 32.75 23.03 2.12
CA ASP A 640 33.93 22.16 2.26
C ASP A 640 35.09 22.82 3.00
N SER A 641 36.08 22.01 3.38
CA SER A 641 37.26 22.46 4.14
C SER A 641 38.17 23.43 3.38
N THR A 642 37.95 23.66 2.07
CA THR A 642 38.68 24.67 1.30
C THR A 642 38.10 26.08 1.48
N GLY A 643 36.93 26.18 2.14
CA GLY A 643 36.19 27.43 2.32
C GLY A 643 35.12 27.69 1.25
N LEU A 644 34.89 26.75 0.33
CA LEU A 644 33.84 26.86 -0.67
C LEU A 644 32.48 26.62 -0.02
N ASN A 645 31.56 27.57 -0.20
CA ASN A 645 30.16 27.48 0.23
C ASN A 645 29.23 27.60 -0.98
N LEU A 646 28.39 26.58 -1.17
CA LEU A 646 27.45 26.48 -2.27
C LEU A 646 26.01 26.56 -1.76
N SER A 647 25.24 27.48 -2.33
CA SER A 647 23.79 27.45 -2.25
C SER A 647 23.21 26.47 -3.26
N ASN A 648 21.95 26.08 -3.07
CA ASN A 648 21.21 25.26 -4.03
C ASN A 648 21.29 25.83 -5.46
N LEU A 649 21.16 27.14 -5.63
CA LEU A 649 21.30 27.81 -6.92
C LEU A 649 22.68 27.59 -7.55
N LYS A 650 23.75 27.79 -6.76
CA LYS A 650 25.13 27.59 -7.23
C LYS A 650 25.38 26.12 -7.55
N PHE A 651 24.85 25.20 -6.76
CA PHE A 651 24.99 23.77 -6.97
C PHE A 651 24.25 23.30 -8.23
N ILE A 652 22.98 23.72 -8.44
CA ILE A 652 22.25 23.47 -9.71
C ILE A 652 23.04 24.03 -10.89
N THR A 653 23.55 25.26 -10.77
CA THR A 653 24.36 25.89 -11.82
C THR A 653 25.59 25.04 -12.16
N ALA A 654 26.31 24.57 -11.15
CA ALA A 654 27.48 23.72 -11.33
C ALA A 654 27.12 22.39 -12.01
N VAL A 655 26.03 21.74 -11.58
CA VAL A 655 25.54 20.51 -12.23
C VAL A 655 25.18 20.75 -13.70
N LEU A 656 24.48 21.85 -14.04
CA LEU A 656 24.16 22.19 -15.43
C LEU A 656 25.41 22.44 -16.27
N VAL A 657 26.42 23.09 -15.69
CA VAL A 657 27.72 23.31 -16.35
C VAL A 657 28.41 21.97 -16.61
N PHE A 658 28.48 21.08 -15.62
CA PHE A 658 29.09 19.76 -15.79
C PHE A 658 28.32 18.86 -16.76
N ILE A 659 26.98 18.93 -16.80
CA ILE A 659 26.19 18.25 -17.84
C ILE A 659 26.62 18.74 -19.23
N LYS A 660 26.85 20.05 -19.40
CA LYS A 660 27.29 20.61 -20.69
C LYS A 660 28.70 20.16 -21.06
N ILE A 661 29.62 20.13 -20.10
CA ILE A 661 30.99 19.61 -20.27
C ILE A 661 30.91 18.15 -20.70
N PHE A 662 30.22 17.31 -19.93
CA PHE A 662 30.16 15.88 -20.15
C PHE A 662 29.45 15.49 -21.45
N LYS A 663 28.49 16.29 -21.93
CA LYS A 663 27.91 16.11 -23.27
C LYS A 663 28.95 16.27 -24.39
N ARG A 664 29.98 17.11 -24.22
CA ARG A 664 31.08 17.28 -25.18
C ARG A 664 32.16 16.21 -25.01
N GLU A 665 32.50 15.94 -23.75
CA GLU A 665 33.70 15.19 -23.39
C GLU A 665 33.50 13.68 -23.28
N LEU A 666 32.29 13.20 -22.93
CA LEU A 666 32.06 11.79 -22.56
C LEU A 666 31.25 10.99 -23.60
N LYS A 667 31.02 11.57 -24.79
CA LYS A 667 30.33 10.97 -25.95
C LYS A 667 29.27 9.91 -25.56
N ASP A 668 29.37 8.70 -26.10
CA ASP A 668 28.47 7.56 -25.87
C ASP A 668 28.90 6.65 -24.71
N GLU A 669 29.94 7.02 -23.94
CA GLU A 669 30.41 6.21 -22.80
C GLU A 669 29.30 6.08 -21.74
N LYS A 670 28.98 4.83 -21.35
CA LYS A 670 27.94 4.57 -20.36
C LYS A 670 28.47 4.66 -18.93
N ASN A 671 29.63 4.07 -18.67
CA ASN A 671 30.23 3.94 -17.34
C ASN A 671 31.40 4.90 -17.20
N ILE A 672 31.36 5.78 -16.21
CA ILE A 672 32.37 6.84 -16.02
C ILE A 672 33.04 6.66 -14.66
N GLY A 673 34.37 6.54 -14.67
CA GLY A 673 35.17 6.44 -13.45
C GLY A 673 35.24 7.78 -12.72
N ILE A 674 35.19 7.75 -11.38
CA ILE A 674 35.35 8.92 -10.52
C ILE A 674 36.40 8.58 -9.46
N LEU A 675 37.47 9.36 -9.43
CA LEU A 675 38.55 9.24 -8.45
C LEU A 675 38.70 10.58 -7.71
N LEU A 676 37.74 10.89 -6.86
CA LEU A 676 37.69 12.15 -6.11
C LEU A 676 37.41 11.87 -4.63
N PRO A 677 37.92 12.71 -3.70
CA PRO A 677 37.61 12.59 -2.29
C PRO A 677 36.24 13.19 -1.98
N SER A 678 35.76 13.01 -0.75
CA SER A 678 34.52 13.61 -0.25
C SER A 678 34.62 15.13 -0.28
N SER A 679 33.96 15.73 -1.27
CA SER A 679 34.15 17.12 -1.65
C SER A 679 33.00 17.64 -2.50
N SER A 680 32.93 18.97 -2.65
CA SER A 680 31.92 19.63 -3.48
C SER A 680 31.94 19.16 -4.93
N ILE A 681 33.14 18.96 -5.48
CA ILE A 681 33.30 18.52 -6.86
C ILE A 681 32.84 17.08 -7.06
N ALA A 682 33.12 16.16 -6.13
CA ALA A 682 32.66 14.78 -6.22
C ALA A 682 31.12 14.68 -6.23
N ALA A 683 30.46 15.49 -5.41
CA ALA A 683 29.00 15.58 -5.37
C ALA A 683 28.42 16.13 -6.68
N ILE A 684 29.01 17.18 -7.25
CA ILE A 684 28.58 17.79 -8.53
C ILE A 684 28.73 16.78 -9.68
N VAL A 685 29.87 16.11 -9.77
CA VAL A 685 30.17 15.13 -10.83
C VAL A 685 29.22 13.95 -10.77
N ASN A 686 29.03 13.34 -9.59
CA ASN A 686 28.08 12.24 -9.42
C ASN A 686 26.66 12.67 -9.83
N MET A 687 26.19 13.83 -9.35
CA MET A 687 24.85 14.31 -9.68
C MET A 687 24.67 14.63 -11.18
N ALA A 688 25.68 15.19 -11.84
CA ALA A 688 25.65 15.47 -13.27
C ALA A 688 25.61 14.20 -14.13
N LEU A 689 26.40 13.18 -13.78
CA LEU A 689 26.39 11.89 -14.48
C LEU A 689 25.05 11.17 -14.32
N LEU A 690 24.51 11.11 -13.10
CA LEU A 690 23.20 10.52 -12.83
C LEU A 690 22.08 11.28 -13.58
N ALA A 691 22.16 12.60 -13.69
CA ALA A 691 21.20 13.40 -14.44
C ALA A 691 21.25 13.12 -15.95
N MET A 692 22.43 12.76 -16.48
CA MET A 692 22.61 12.35 -17.88
C MET A 692 22.24 10.89 -18.15
N GLY A 693 21.85 10.13 -17.12
CA GLY A 693 21.60 8.69 -17.23
C GLY A 693 22.85 7.88 -17.52
N LYS A 694 24.04 8.37 -17.12
CA LYS A 694 25.30 7.62 -17.13
C LYS A 694 25.51 6.95 -15.78
N VAL A 695 26.26 5.84 -15.76
CA VAL A 695 26.58 5.09 -14.56
C VAL A 695 27.83 5.68 -13.92
N SER A 696 27.73 6.12 -12.66
CA SER A 696 28.90 6.58 -11.92
C SER A 696 29.66 5.41 -11.29
N VAL A 697 30.97 5.35 -11.49
CA VAL A 697 31.83 4.33 -10.88
C VAL A 697 32.83 5.01 -9.96
N ASN A 698 32.53 5.08 -8.67
CA ASN A 698 33.43 5.72 -7.69
C ASN A 698 34.54 4.72 -7.34
N LEU A 699 35.75 4.99 -7.81
CA LEU A 699 36.91 4.09 -7.74
C LEU A 699 37.60 4.22 -6.38
N ASN A 700 37.95 3.08 -5.80
CA ASN A 700 38.69 3.03 -4.54
C ASN A 700 40.17 3.35 -4.79
N TYR A 701 40.59 4.55 -4.39
CA TYR A 701 41.97 5.03 -4.53
C TYR A 701 42.96 4.37 -3.54
N THR A 702 42.50 3.54 -2.62
CA THR A 702 43.38 2.73 -1.76
C THR A 702 43.75 1.40 -2.39
N LEU A 703 43.14 1.02 -3.53
CA LEU A 703 43.52 -0.20 -4.24
C LEU A 703 44.92 -0.08 -4.85
N ASN A 704 45.62 -1.20 -4.93
CA ASN A 704 46.84 -1.28 -5.74
C ASN A 704 46.53 -1.11 -7.24
N GLU A 705 47.56 -0.81 -8.01
CA GLU A 705 47.44 -0.48 -9.43
C GLU A 705 46.78 -1.59 -10.25
N THR A 706 47.15 -2.85 -9.99
CA THR A 706 46.63 -4.02 -10.71
C THR A 706 45.12 -4.21 -10.48
N SER A 707 44.67 -4.08 -9.23
CA SER A 707 43.24 -4.18 -8.88
C SER A 707 42.44 -3.01 -9.45
N LEU A 708 43.01 -1.79 -9.45
CA LEU A 708 42.37 -0.63 -10.05
C LEU A 708 42.22 -0.79 -11.57
N ASN A 709 43.27 -1.23 -12.26
CA ASN A 709 43.23 -1.52 -13.69
C ASN A 709 42.23 -2.64 -14.04
N HIS A 710 42.13 -3.65 -13.19
CA HIS A 710 41.09 -4.69 -13.33
C HIS A 710 39.68 -4.08 -13.21
N ALA A 711 39.43 -3.25 -12.19
CA ALA A 711 38.14 -2.57 -12.02
C ALA A 711 37.77 -1.69 -13.23
N LEU A 712 38.74 -0.95 -13.77
CA LEU A 712 38.57 -0.14 -14.99
C LEU A 712 38.17 -0.99 -16.20
N ARG A 713 38.83 -2.13 -16.44
CA ARG A 713 38.50 -3.02 -17.55
C ARG A 713 37.13 -3.69 -17.36
N LYS A 714 36.86 -4.21 -16.16
CA LYS A 714 35.62 -4.94 -15.85
C LYS A 714 34.38 -4.05 -15.97
N ALA A 715 34.50 -2.77 -15.61
CA ALA A 715 33.44 -1.78 -15.77
C ALA A 715 33.46 -1.02 -17.11
N ASP A 716 34.30 -1.42 -18.07
CA ASP A 716 34.41 -0.76 -19.38
C ASP A 716 34.60 0.77 -19.26
N ILE A 717 35.56 1.18 -18.42
CA ILE A 717 35.85 2.58 -18.13
C ILE A 717 36.99 3.07 -19.00
N ASN A 718 36.65 4.03 -19.86
CA ASN A 718 37.60 4.72 -20.73
C ASN A 718 37.97 6.11 -20.19
N THR A 719 37.05 6.79 -19.52
CA THR A 719 37.29 8.09 -18.89
C THR A 719 37.18 8.03 -17.36
N VAL A 720 38.16 8.61 -16.66
CA VAL A 720 38.16 8.80 -15.19
C VAL A 720 38.21 10.29 -14.85
N ILE A 721 37.23 10.78 -14.09
CA ILE A 721 37.22 12.17 -13.59
C ILE A 721 37.99 12.24 -12.26
N THR A 722 39.02 13.06 -12.20
CA THR A 722 39.91 13.20 -11.02
C THR A 722 40.36 14.66 -10.79
N SER A 723 41.22 14.89 -9.81
CA SER A 723 41.84 16.19 -9.50
C SER A 723 43.35 16.03 -9.39
N SER A 724 44.12 16.91 -10.03
CA SER A 724 45.58 16.88 -10.01
C SER A 724 46.11 17.10 -8.60
N LYS A 725 45.54 18.05 -7.85
CA LYS A 725 45.84 18.27 -6.43
C LYS A 725 45.53 17.06 -5.55
N PHE A 726 44.52 16.27 -5.91
CA PHE A 726 44.18 15.06 -5.17
C PHE A 726 45.16 13.93 -5.44
N LEU A 727 45.54 13.71 -6.70
CA LEU A 727 46.56 12.71 -7.05
C LEU A 727 47.92 13.01 -6.39
N GLU A 728 48.34 14.27 -6.35
CA GLU A 728 49.55 14.69 -5.63
C GLU A 728 49.47 14.34 -4.13
N LYS A 729 48.32 14.62 -3.50
CA LYS A 729 48.10 14.27 -2.09
C LYS A 729 48.07 12.77 -1.83
N LEU A 730 47.55 11.97 -2.76
CA LEU A 730 47.55 10.51 -2.67
C LEU A 730 48.96 9.94 -2.79
N ALA A 731 49.75 10.45 -3.74
CA ALA A 731 51.15 10.07 -3.90
C ALA A 731 51.97 10.35 -2.63
N LEU A 732 51.76 11.51 -2.00
CA LEU A 732 52.38 11.84 -0.70
C LEU A 732 51.97 10.90 0.44
N LYS A 733 50.85 10.19 0.31
CA LYS A 733 50.37 9.19 1.27
C LYS A 733 50.75 7.76 0.89
N GLY A 734 51.58 7.57 -0.14
CA GLY A 734 52.03 6.25 -0.60
C GLY A 734 51.11 5.58 -1.62
N PHE A 735 50.10 6.28 -2.16
CA PHE A 735 49.23 5.77 -3.22
C PHE A 735 49.58 6.45 -4.55
N ASP A 736 50.57 5.93 -5.27
CA ASP A 736 50.89 6.42 -6.62
C ASP A 736 50.00 5.74 -7.66
N LEU A 737 49.19 6.55 -8.34
CA LEU A 737 48.20 6.11 -9.33
C LEU A 737 48.42 6.80 -10.68
N LYS A 738 49.54 7.49 -10.89
CA LYS A 738 49.79 8.26 -12.11
C LYS A 738 49.76 7.39 -13.37
N ASP A 739 50.38 6.22 -13.31
CA ASP A 739 50.49 5.32 -14.45
C ASP A 739 49.14 4.70 -14.83
N ALA A 740 48.39 4.17 -13.83
CA ALA A 740 47.03 3.67 -14.05
C ALA A 740 46.05 4.72 -14.61
N MET A 741 46.29 5.99 -14.31
CA MET A 741 45.44 7.11 -14.74
C MET A 741 45.91 7.77 -16.04
N SER A 742 47.09 7.40 -16.55
CA SER A 742 47.65 7.97 -17.78
C SER A 742 46.71 7.69 -18.96
N GLU A 743 46.50 8.71 -19.81
CA GLU A 743 45.55 8.74 -20.95
C GLU A 743 44.05 8.72 -20.61
N LYS A 744 43.62 8.20 -19.45
CA LYS A 744 42.19 8.11 -19.06
C LYS A 744 41.70 9.27 -18.20
N ALA A 745 42.59 9.94 -17.47
CA ALA A 745 42.23 10.98 -16.52
C ALA A 745 41.80 12.29 -17.20
N LYS A 746 40.62 12.80 -16.80
CA LYS A 746 40.19 14.17 -17.05
C LYS A 746 40.11 14.93 -15.74
N PHE A 747 40.89 16.01 -15.63
CA PHE A 747 40.98 16.81 -14.40
C PHE A 747 39.79 17.76 -14.27
N ALA A 748 39.12 17.73 -13.12
CA ALA A 748 37.92 18.52 -12.88
C ALA A 748 38.18 20.04 -12.93
N GLU A 749 39.38 20.47 -12.56
CA GLU A 749 39.84 21.86 -12.66
C GLU A 749 39.89 22.34 -14.11
N ASP A 750 40.50 21.55 -15.00
CA ASP A 750 40.64 21.86 -16.42
C ASP A 750 39.28 21.82 -17.13
N LEU A 751 38.46 20.82 -16.80
CA LEU A 751 37.08 20.71 -17.26
C LEU A 751 36.25 21.96 -16.88
N SER A 752 36.36 22.42 -15.64
CA SER A 752 35.68 23.64 -15.18
C SER A 752 36.23 24.92 -15.83
N ALA A 753 37.54 24.96 -16.14
CA ALA A 753 38.20 26.09 -16.80
C ALA A 753 37.83 26.21 -18.28
N SER A 754 37.55 25.09 -18.97
CA SER A 754 37.17 25.03 -20.38
C SER A 754 35.86 25.77 -20.73
N ILE A 755 35.01 26.02 -19.74
CA ILE A 755 33.69 26.64 -19.95
C ILE A 755 33.78 28.16 -19.88
N SER A 756 33.24 28.82 -20.91
CA SER A 756 33.24 30.28 -20.99
C SER A 756 32.38 30.94 -19.90
N LYS A 757 32.74 32.17 -19.52
CA LYS A 757 31.95 32.96 -18.54
C LYS A 757 30.49 33.15 -18.99
N LYS A 758 30.24 33.27 -20.29
CA LYS A 758 28.89 33.38 -20.88
C LYS A 758 28.06 32.12 -20.61
N GLU A 759 28.65 30.94 -20.74
CA GLU A 759 27.97 29.67 -20.49
C GLU A 759 27.67 29.45 -19.01
N LYS A 760 28.59 29.81 -18.11
CA LYS A 760 28.33 29.79 -16.65
C LYS A 760 27.19 30.73 -16.28
N PHE A 761 27.17 31.92 -16.88
CA PHE A 761 26.08 32.89 -16.68
C PHE A 761 24.73 32.38 -17.22
N LEU A 762 24.71 31.75 -18.40
CA LEU A 762 23.47 31.16 -18.95
C LEU A 762 22.97 29.99 -18.09
N ALA A 763 23.87 29.15 -17.58
CA ALA A 763 23.52 28.08 -16.65
C ALA A 763 22.93 28.64 -15.34
N LEU A 764 23.48 29.75 -14.83
CA LEU A 764 22.95 30.46 -13.66
C LEU A 764 21.54 31.02 -13.92
N LEU A 765 21.34 31.70 -15.05
CA LEU A 765 20.02 32.19 -15.45
C LEU A 765 19.01 31.05 -15.59
N THR A 766 19.42 29.94 -16.20
CA THR A 766 18.59 28.73 -16.32
C THR A 766 18.25 28.17 -14.94
N ALA A 767 19.24 28.00 -14.07
CA ALA A 767 19.04 27.52 -12.70
C ALA A 767 18.12 28.44 -11.88
N PHE A 768 18.15 29.75 -12.14
CA PHE A 768 17.32 30.73 -11.44
C PHE A 768 15.87 30.75 -11.96
N PHE A 769 15.69 31.00 -13.25
CA PHE A 769 14.40 31.31 -13.88
C PHE A 769 13.64 30.07 -14.36
N ALA A 770 14.33 29.07 -14.92
CA ALA A 770 13.63 27.92 -15.51
C ALA A 770 12.98 27.06 -14.39
N PRO A 771 11.71 26.65 -14.53
CA PRO A 771 11.08 25.75 -13.57
C PRO A 771 11.73 24.36 -13.64
N ALA A 772 11.62 23.58 -12.56
CA ALA A 772 12.27 22.27 -12.45
C ALA A 772 11.90 21.32 -13.60
N TRP A 773 10.64 21.33 -14.04
CA TRP A 773 10.17 20.47 -15.14
C TRP A 773 10.87 20.79 -16.47
N LEU A 774 11.15 22.06 -16.76
CA LEU A 774 11.81 22.48 -17.99
C LEU A 774 13.30 22.11 -17.98
N ILE A 775 13.96 22.27 -16.83
CA ILE A 775 15.35 21.83 -16.65
C ILE A 775 15.45 20.32 -16.88
N LYS A 776 14.55 19.53 -16.29
CA LYS A 776 14.51 18.08 -16.48
C LYS A 776 14.33 17.72 -17.96
N LEU A 777 13.39 18.37 -18.64
CA LEU A 777 13.12 18.12 -20.06
C LEU A 777 14.33 18.42 -20.96
N CYS A 778 15.06 19.51 -20.71
CA CYS A 778 16.16 19.95 -21.58
C CYS A 778 17.52 19.32 -21.23
N TYR A 779 17.75 19.00 -19.95
CA TYR A 779 19.08 18.61 -19.46
C TYR A 779 19.15 17.17 -18.96
N PHE A 780 18.05 16.59 -18.48
CA PHE A 780 18.07 15.26 -17.87
C PHE A 780 17.64 14.20 -18.88
N ARG A 781 18.30 13.04 -18.84
CA ARG A 781 17.90 11.87 -19.63
C ARG A 781 16.83 11.10 -18.84
N PRO A 782 15.72 10.67 -19.46
CA PRO A 782 14.77 9.79 -18.80
C PRO A 782 15.43 8.44 -18.51
N VAL A 783 15.33 7.99 -17.26
CA VAL A 783 15.85 6.70 -16.78
C VAL A 783 14.77 5.95 -16.02
N SER A 784 14.79 4.62 -16.10
CA SER A 784 13.99 3.74 -15.24
C SER A 784 14.60 3.69 -13.84
N LEU A 785 13.77 3.43 -12.83
CA LEU A 785 14.28 3.19 -11.47
C LEU A 785 15.13 1.91 -11.38
N GLU A 786 14.88 0.94 -12.25
CA GLU A 786 15.62 -0.34 -12.30
C GLU A 786 16.96 -0.21 -13.05
N ASP A 787 17.24 0.93 -13.70
CA ASP A 787 18.52 1.16 -14.37
C ASP A 787 19.64 1.27 -13.33
N THR A 788 20.81 0.70 -13.64
CA THR A 788 22.03 0.81 -12.83
C THR A 788 22.42 2.28 -12.71
N ALA A 789 22.47 2.82 -11.49
CA ALA A 789 22.84 4.19 -11.21
C ALA A 789 24.34 4.32 -10.92
N THR A 790 24.87 3.39 -10.12
CA THR A 790 26.28 3.39 -9.73
C THR A 790 26.82 1.97 -9.63
N ILE A 791 28.10 1.82 -9.90
CA ILE A 791 28.87 0.60 -9.64
C ILE A 791 29.91 0.94 -8.59
N LEU A 792 29.96 0.14 -7.53
CA LEU A 792 30.97 0.26 -6.49
C LEU A 792 31.77 -1.03 -6.42
N PHE A 793 33.09 -0.90 -6.33
CA PHE A 793 33.98 -2.04 -6.24
C PHE A 793 34.28 -2.34 -4.77
N SER A 794 33.93 -3.55 -4.32
CA SER A 794 34.37 -4.04 -3.02
C SER A 794 35.80 -4.58 -3.14
N SER A 795 36.63 -4.27 -2.14
CA SER A 795 37.91 -4.94 -1.94
C SER A 795 37.60 -6.36 -1.47
N GLY A 796 37.56 -7.31 -2.41
CA GLY A 796 37.60 -8.71 -2.04
C GLY A 796 38.86 -8.97 -1.21
N SER A 797 38.73 -9.74 -0.12
CA SER A 797 39.86 -10.23 0.66
C SER A 797 40.67 -11.22 -0.21
N GLU A 798 41.49 -10.72 -1.14
CA GLU A 798 42.32 -11.50 -2.08
C GLU A 798 41.59 -12.16 -3.26
N GLY A 799 40.74 -11.41 -3.97
CA GLY A 799 40.23 -11.78 -5.29
C GLY A 799 40.02 -10.54 -6.17
N GLU A 800 39.85 -10.73 -7.47
CA GLU A 800 39.55 -9.61 -8.38
C GLU A 800 38.37 -8.78 -7.86
N PRO A 801 38.48 -7.43 -7.80
CA PRO A 801 37.43 -6.56 -7.28
C PRO A 801 36.06 -6.87 -7.88
N LYS A 802 35.05 -7.03 -7.01
CA LYS A 802 33.68 -7.31 -7.43
C LYS A 802 32.95 -5.98 -7.64
N GLY A 803 32.49 -5.73 -8.87
CA GLY A 803 31.64 -4.58 -9.16
C GLY A 803 30.22 -4.88 -8.70
N ILE A 804 29.68 -4.08 -7.78
CA ILE A 804 28.32 -4.20 -7.27
C ILE A 804 27.44 -3.20 -7.99
N GLU A 805 26.41 -3.67 -8.70
CA GLU A 805 25.47 -2.83 -9.43
C GLU A 805 24.31 -2.38 -8.52
N LEU A 806 24.25 -1.06 -8.26
CA LEU A 806 23.16 -0.43 -7.53
C LEU A 806 22.28 0.37 -8.47
N SER A 807 20.99 0.04 -8.49
CA SER A 807 19.99 0.76 -9.29
C SER A 807 19.59 2.08 -8.65
N HIS A 808 18.94 2.96 -9.43
CA HIS A 808 18.32 4.17 -8.89
C HIS A 808 17.31 3.86 -7.78
N LYS A 809 16.57 2.75 -7.92
CA LYS A 809 15.64 2.22 -6.92
C LYS A 809 16.32 1.89 -5.61
N ASN A 810 17.45 1.16 -5.66
CA ASN A 810 18.15 0.73 -4.45
C ASN A 810 18.63 1.92 -3.62
N LEU A 811 19.28 2.88 -4.28
CA LEU A 811 19.77 4.10 -3.63
C LEU A 811 18.61 4.93 -3.07
N LEU A 812 17.55 5.13 -3.85
CA LEU A 812 16.40 5.92 -3.42
C LEU A 812 15.65 5.26 -2.25
N ALA A 813 15.48 3.93 -2.29
CA ALA A 813 14.89 3.17 -1.20
C ALA A 813 15.67 3.43 0.09
N ASN A 814 16.99 3.22 0.09
CA ASN A 814 17.78 3.39 1.30
C ASN A 814 17.81 4.85 1.79
N ILE A 815 17.89 5.83 0.88
CA ILE A 815 17.76 7.26 1.21
C ILE A 815 16.44 7.54 1.95
N LYS A 816 15.30 7.06 1.44
CA LYS A 816 14.00 7.29 2.06
C LYS A 816 13.83 6.55 3.38
N GLN A 817 14.36 5.32 3.49
CA GLN A 817 14.37 4.53 4.72
C GLN A 817 15.15 5.22 5.84
N ILE A 818 16.37 5.69 5.54
CA ILE A 818 17.21 6.42 6.49
C ILE A 818 16.57 7.77 6.84
N SER A 819 16.03 8.50 5.85
CA SER A 819 15.40 9.79 6.09
C SER A 819 14.19 9.71 7.02
N GLU A 820 13.37 8.66 6.92
CA GLU A 820 12.26 8.43 7.85
C GLU A 820 12.76 8.23 9.28
N LEU A 821 13.86 7.49 9.44
CA LEU A 821 14.46 7.15 10.73
C LEU A 821 15.16 8.34 11.40
N LEU A 822 15.96 9.11 10.66
CA LEU A 822 16.71 10.26 11.17
C LEU A 822 15.79 11.42 11.58
N ASN A 823 14.57 11.45 11.04
CA ASN A 823 13.53 12.43 11.35
C ASN A 823 14.09 13.88 11.34
N PHE A 824 14.69 14.26 10.20
CA PHE A 824 15.51 15.46 10.06
C PHE A 824 14.88 16.72 10.66
N LYS A 825 15.70 17.52 11.34
CA LYS A 825 15.38 18.85 11.84
C LYS A 825 15.83 19.90 10.83
N LYS A 826 15.25 21.10 10.91
CA LYS A 826 15.51 22.19 9.95
C LYS A 826 16.99 22.57 9.86
N ASP A 827 17.64 22.58 11.01
CA ASP A 827 19.02 23.03 11.18
C ASP A 827 20.00 21.84 11.21
N ASP A 828 19.57 20.65 10.78
CA ASP A 828 20.48 19.52 10.68
C ASP A 828 21.54 19.74 9.61
N VAL A 829 22.77 19.37 9.95
CA VAL A 829 23.95 19.45 9.10
C VAL A 829 24.70 18.13 9.18
N ILE A 830 24.89 17.49 8.03
CA ILE A 830 25.59 16.20 7.93
C ILE A 830 27.07 16.45 7.69
N LEU A 831 27.93 15.84 8.50
CA LEU A 831 29.37 15.82 8.26
C LEU A 831 29.73 14.74 7.24
N ASN A 832 30.15 15.15 6.05
CA ASN A 832 30.55 14.28 4.95
C ASN A 832 32.07 14.08 4.93
N SER A 833 32.55 13.19 5.81
CA SER A 833 33.97 12.78 5.86
C SER A 833 34.22 11.40 5.26
N LEU A 834 33.17 10.60 5.01
CA LEU A 834 33.30 9.25 4.50
C LEU A 834 33.56 9.24 2.99
N PRO A 835 34.50 8.43 2.47
CA PRO A 835 34.84 8.42 1.05
C PRO A 835 33.69 8.03 0.12
N VAL A 836 33.57 8.70 -1.02
CA VAL A 836 32.49 8.47 -2.01
C VAL A 836 32.61 7.16 -2.80
N PHE A 837 33.75 6.47 -2.74
CA PHE A 837 33.91 5.12 -3.30
C PHE A 837 33.36 4.03 -2.35
N HIS A 838 33.03 4.39 -1.10
CA HIS A 838 32.26 3.54 -0.22
C HIS A 838 30.77 3.91 -0.34
N SER A 839 29.91 2.90 -0.44
CA SER A 839 28.45 3.11 -0.50
C SER A 839 27.92 3.92 0.67
N PHE A 840 28.55 3.82 1.85
CA PHE A 840 28.21 4.60 3.04
C PHE A 840 28.45 6.10 2.82
N GLY A 841 29.62 6.47 2.27
CA GLY A 841 29.92 7.87 1.96
C GLY A 841 29.16 8.41 0.75
N LEU A 842 28.95 7.58 -0.28
CA LEU A 842 28.18 7.98 -1.46
C LEU A 842 26.72 8.20 -1.12
N THR A 843 26.06 7.20 -0.55
CA THR A 843 24.60 7.22 -0.38
C THR A 843 24.20 8.10 0.79
N VAL A 844 24.81 7.88 1.96
CA VAL A 844 24.34 8.49 3.22
C VAL A 844 24.89 9.90 3.39
N THR A 845 26.18 10.14 3.17
CA THR A 845 26.76 11.46 3.44
C THR A 845 26.81 12.39 2.23
N THR A 846 26.57 11.89 1.01
CA THR A 846 26.61 12.69 -0.23
C THR A 846 25.24 12.79 -0.92
N LEU A 847 24.62 11.68 -1.32
CA LEU A 847 23.37 11.70 -2.11
C LEU A 847 22.14 12.01 -1.25
N MET A 848 22.01 11.40 -0.08
CA MET A 848 20.88 11.61 0.84
C MET A 848 20.70 13.10 1.22
N PRO A 849 21.71 13.84 1.71
CA PRO A 849 21.51 15.25 2.07
C PRO A 849 21.05 16.10 0.89
N LEU A 850 21.58 15.85 -0.31
CA LEU A 850 21.13 16.55 -1.52
C LEU A 850 19.68 16.21 -1.86
N CYS A 851 19.30 14.94 -1.79
CA CYS A 851 17.94 14.48 -2.09
C CYS A 851 16.93 14.99 -1.06
N GLU A 852 17.27 15.08 0.22
CA GLU A 852 16.37 15.49 1.31
C GLU A 852 16.52 16.98 1.68
N GLY A 853 17.32 17.75 0.92
CA GLY A 853 17.50 19.19 1.12
C GLY A 853 18.19 19.56 2.45
N ILE A 854 19.04 18.67 2.96
CA ILE A 854 19.86 18.84 4.17
C ILE A 854 21.23 19.40 3.79
N LYS A 855 21.79 20.29 4.61
CA LYS A 855 23.13 20.83 4.39
C LYS A 855 24.17 19.74 4.69
N MET A 856 25.16 19.59 3.81
CA MET A 856 26.32 18.75 4.06
C MET A 856 27.61 19.56 4.15
N VAL A 857 28.55 19.11 4.98
CA VAL A 857 29.85 19.76 5.16
C VAL A 857 30.93 18.73 4.90
N SER A 858 31.72 18.92 3.85
CA SER A 858 32.65 17.91 3.36
C SER A 858 34.07 18.12 3.87
N VAL A 859 34.66 17.03 4.35
CA VAL A 859 36.07 16.95 4.72
C VAL A 859 36.70 15.82 3.90
N PRO A 860 37.64 16.13 2.98
CA PRO A 860 38.21 15.14 2.06
C PRO A 860 38.90 13.95 2.73
N ASP A 861 39.46 14.16 3.92
CA ASP A 861 40.28 13.19 4.62
C ASP A 861 39.63 12.80 5.96
N PRO A 862 39.08 11.58 6.10
CA PRO A 862 38.49 11.12 7.35
C PRO A 862 39.51 10.93 8.47
N THR A 863 40.81 10.88 8.16
CA THR A 863 41.87 10.70 9.17
C THR A 863 42.33 12.02 9.80
N ASP A 864 42.01 13.16 9.18
CA ASP A 864 42.33 14.50 9.70
C ASP A 864 41.28 14.94 10.74
N GLY A 865 41.37 14.36 11.93
CA GLY A 865 40.48 14.69 13.05
C GLY A 865 40.45 16.20 13.38
N ALA A 866 41.55 16.93 13.18
CA ALA A 866 41.60 18.36 13.52
C ALA A 866 40.74 19.20 12.57
N THR A 867 40.80 18.92 11.27
CA THR A 867 39.92 19.57 10.28
C THR A 867 38.47 19.15 10.47
N ILE A 868 38.21 17.88 10.80
CA ILE A 868 36.88 17.35 11.11
C ILE A 868 36.25 18.11 12.28
N GLY A 869 36.96 18.24 13.41
CA GLY A 869 36.50 19.01 14.57
C GLY A 869 36.25 20.48 14.23
N LYS A 870 37.15 21.14 13.48
CA LYS A 870 36.96 22.53 13.04
C LYS A 870 35.72 22.72 12.18
N MET A 871 35.51 21.85 11.20
CA MET A 871 34.37 21.93 10.28
C MET A 871 33.06 21.60 10.99
N ALA A 872 33.06 20.61 11.89
CA ALA A 872 31.92 20.29 12.73
C ALA A 872 31.53 21.47 13.62
N ALA A 873 32.49 22.13 14.27
CA ALA A 873 32.24 23.31 15.09
C ALA A 873 31.75 24.51 14.27
N ARG A 874 32.42 24.80 13.14
CA ARG A 874 32.14 25.99 12.30
C ARG A 874 30.74 25.98 11.69
N HIS A 875 30.25 24.80 11.35
CA HIS A 875 28.97 24.63 10.68
C HIS A 875 27.90 23.95 11.53
N SER A 876 28.18 23.76 12.83
CA SER A 876 27.29 23.09 13.78
C SER A 876 26.80 21.73 13.27
N ALA A 877 27.73 20.85 12.90
CA ALA A 877 27.41 19.51 12.39
C ALA A 877 26.61 18.71 13.43
N SER A 878 25.36 18.38 13.09
CA SER A 878 24.43 17.74 14.01
C SER A 878 24.39 16.21 13.85
N ILE A 879 24.80 15.69 12.68
CA ILE A 879 24.82 14.26 12.38
C ILE A 879 26.20 13.89 11.84
N ILE A 880 26.84 12.92 12.48
CA ILE A 880 28.18 12.43 12.13
C ILE A 880 28.13 10.93 11.87
N PHE A 881 28.66 10.51 10.73
CA PHE A 881 28.85 9.11 10.39
C PHE A 881 30.34 8.78 10.37
N GLY A 882 30.71 7.59 10.84
CA GLY A 882 32.09 7.17 10.93
C GLY A 882 32.25 5.66 11.03
N THR A 883 33.50 5.23 11.13
CA THR A 883 33.87 3.85 11.49
C THR A 883 34.45 3.84 12.89
N SER A 884 34.55 2.67 13.51
CA SER A 884 35.20 2.52 14.82
C SER A 884 36.63 3.08 14.82
N THR A 885 37.37 2.81 13.75
CA THR A 885 38.73 3.29 13.49
C THR A 885 38.80 4.81 13.43
N PHE A 886 37.89 5.46 12.70
CA PHE A 886 37.87 6.93 12.62
C PHE A 886 37.51 7.56 13.97
N PHE A 887 36.54 7.00 14.69
CA PHE A 887 36.19 7.50 16.02
C PHE A 887 37.35 7.37 17.01
N ARG A 888 38.12 6.27 16.96
CA ARG A 888 39.36 6.12 17.75
C ARG A 888 40.39 7.20 17.42
N LEU A 889 40.55 7.57 16.14
CA LEU A 889 41.43 8.69 15.77
C LEU A 889 40.94 10.00 16.40
N TYR A 890 39.62 10.21 16.47
CA TYR A 890 39.05 11.43 17.07
C TYR A 890 39.21 11.45 18.59
N THR A 891 39.04 10.31 19.28
CA THR A 891 39.24 10.21 20.74
C THR A 891 40.70 10.49 21.10
N ARG A 892 41.65 9.91 20.37
CA ARG A 892 43.10 10.08 20.64
C ARG A 892 43.68 11.42 20.22
N ASN A 893 43.03 12.16 19.31
CA ASN A 893 43.56 13.43 18.81
C ASN A 893 43.39 14.57 19.83
N LYS A 894 44.51 15.03 20.40
CA LYS A 894 44.57 16.11 21.40
C LYS A 894 44.12 17.49 20.87
N LYS A 895 44.11 17.70 19.55
CA LYS A 895 43.67 18.95 18.92
C LYS A 895 42.14 19.09 18.84
N LEU A 896 41.38 18.00 19.04
CA LEU A 896 39.91 18.04 19.07
C LEU A 896 39.45 18.39 20.47
N HIS A 897 38.99 19.62 20.62
CA HIS A 897 38.33 20.06 21.84
C HIS A 897 36.92 19.46 21.94
N PRO A 898 36.46 19.00 23.11
CA PRO A 898 35.12 18.41 23.27
C PRO A 898 33.98 19.24 22.68
N LEU A 899 34.02 20.56 22.90
CA LEU A 899 33.02 21.50 22.37
C LEU A 899 32.91 21.53 20.83
N MET A 900 33.90 21.01 20.10
CA MET A 900 33.83 20.95 18.63
C MET A 900 32.71 20.02 18.13
N PHE A 901 32.28 19.05 18.94
CA PHE A 901 31.16 18.16 18.62
C PHE A 901 29.89 18.45 19.42
N GLN A 902 29.81 19.55 20.17
CA GLN A 902 28.66 19.86 21.04
C GLN A 902 27.30 19.95 20.32
N SER A 903 27.30 20.21 19.02
CA SER A 903 26.08 20.31 18.20
C SER A 903 25.59 18.95 17.69
N ALA A 904 26.42 17.92 17.78
CA ALA A 904 26.08 16.58 17.31
C ALA A 904 24.99 15.98 18.21
N ARG A 905 23.83 15.72 17.61
CA ARG A 905 22.71 15.01 18.24
C ARG A 905 22.71 13.53 17.92
N MET A 906 23.51 13.11 16.93
CA MET A 906 23.53 11.75 16.42
C MET A 906 24.89 11.42 15.84
N VAL A 907 25.51 10.36 16.36
CA VAL A 907 26.78 9.82 15.88
C VAL A 907 26.58 8.34 15.61
N VAL A 908 26.80 7.91 14.38
CA VAL A 908 26.56 6.52 13.96
C VAL A 908 27.85 5.91 13.42
N ALA A 909 28.22 4.75 13.96
CA ALA A 909 29.28 3.90 13.45
C ALA A 909 28.73 2.82 12.53
N GLY A 910 29.45 2.53 11.46
CA GLY A 910 29.16 1.39 10.58
C GLY A 910 30.40 0.94 9.80
N ALA A 911 30.20 0.01 8.88
CA ALA A 911 31.23 -0.63 8.03
C ALA A 911 32.27 -1.52 8.76
N GLU A 912 32.27 -1.55 10.08
CA GLU A 912 33.03 -2.47 10.93
C GLU A 912 32.40 -2.53 12.34
N LYS A 913 32.74 -3.58 13.09
CA LYS A 913 32.30 -3.76 14.49
C LYS A 913 32.75 -2.58 15.35
N LEU A 914 31.83 -1.98 16.09
CA LEU A 914 32.16 -0.90 17.02
C LEU A 914 32.75 -1.48 18.29
N LYS A 915 34.04 -1.22 18.55
CA LYS A 915 34.67 -1.67 19.79
C LYS A 915 34.08 -0.93 21.02
N PRO A 916 33.71 -1.64 22.10
CA PRO A 916 33.15 -1.02 23.30
C PRO A 916 34.04 0.07 23.90
N GLU A 917 35.36 -0.12 23.88
CA GLU A 917 36.32 0.82 24.46
C GLU A 917 36.28 2.16 23.71
N ILE A 918 36.18 2.13 22.38
CA ILE A 918 36.11 3.34 21.54
C ILE A 918 34.81 4.09 21.82
N LYS A 919 33.72 3.35 22.02
CA LYS A 919 32.42 3.92 22.37
C LYS A 919 32.47 4.63 23.72
N ASP A 920 33.09 4.00 24.73
CA ASP A 920 33.28 4.59 26.05
C ASP A 920 34.24 5.79 26.04
N GLU A 921 35.39 5.68 25.37
CA GLU A 921 36.34 6.80 25.20
C GLU A 921 35.68 8.01 24.53
N PHE A 922 34.87 7.77 23.49
CA PHE A 922 34.18 8.84 22.77
C PHE A 922 33.13 9.51 23.64
N ARG A 923 32.36 8.72 24.39
CA ARG A 923 31.39 9.22 25.37
C ARG A 923 32.06 10.02 26.48
N LEU A 924 33.17 9.53 27.03
CA LEU A 924 33.92 10.22 28.10
C LEU A 924 34.51 11.55 27.62
N LYS A 925 35.06 11.59 26.39
CA LYS A 925 35.67 12.80 25.84
C LYS A 925 34.66 13.84 25.37
N PHE A 926 33.60 13.41 24.67
CA PHE A 926 32.69 14.31 23.96
C PHE A 926 31.29 14.40 24.58
N GLY A 927 30.94 13.53 25.54
CA GLY A 927 29.61 13.47 26.16
C GLY A 927 28.51 12.92 25.25
N ILE A 928 28.88 12.22 24.18
CA ILE A 928 27.97 11.79 23.12
C ILE A 928 28.10 10.28 22.90
N GLU A 929 26.96 9.59 22.79
CA GLU A 929 26.90 8.17 22.49
C GLU A 929 27.13 7.90 20.99
N ILE A 930 27.90 6.85 20.66
CA ILE A 930 27.99 6.31 19.30
C ILE A 930 26.98 5.16 19.16
N TYR A 931 26.10 5.25 18.16
CA TYR A 931 25.16 4.18 17.82
C TYR A 931 25.75 3.29 16.72
N GLU A 932 25.71 1.97 16.91
CA GLU A 932 26.19 1.01 15.92
C GLU A 932 25.11 0.69 14.89
N GLY A 933 25.51 0.60 13.62
CA GLY A 933 24.67 0.16 12.52
C GLY A 933 25.38 -0.83 11.59
N TYR A 934 24.57 -1.58 10.85
CA TYR A 934 24.99 -2.69 10.01
C TYR A 934 24.41 -2.61 8.61
N GLY A 935 25.17 -3.12 7.66
CA GLY A 935 24.77 -3.36 6.29
C GLY A 935 25.97 -3.56 5.38
N ALA A 936 25.71 -3.69 4.09
CA ALA A 936 26.71 -4.01 3.08
C ALA A 936 26.57 -3.10 1.85
N THR A 937 27.56 -3.07 0.97
CA THR A 937 27.42 -2.33 -0.30
C THR A 937 26.28 -2.89 -1.14
N GLU A 938 26.07 -4.21 -1.08
CA GLU A 938 24.98 -4.97 -1.69
C GLU A 938 23.58 -4.57 -1.18
N THR A 939 23.48 -3.80 -0.09
CA THR A 939 22.20 -3.30 0.48
C THR A 939 22.10 -1.77 0.46
N ALA A 940 22.95 -1.11 -0.32
CA ALA A 940 22.84 0.30 -0.67
C ALA A 940 22.77 1.38 0.44
N PRO A 941 23.45 1.36 1.61
CA PRO A 941 24.22 0.32 2.29
C PRO A 941 23.73 -0.03 3.70
N VAL A 942 22.74 0.66 4.26
CA VAL A 942 22.31 0.49 5.65
C VAL A 942 21.15 -0.49 5.70
N ALA A 943 21.22 -1.49 6.59
CA ALA A 943 20.17 -2.49 6.77
C ALA A 943 19.55 -2.44 8.17
N ALA A 944 20.37 -2.23 9.20
CA ALA A 944 19.94 -2.10 10.60
C ALA A 944 20.75 -1.02 11.33
N VAL A 945 20.17 -0.40 12.36
CA VAL A 945 20.88 0.60 13.17
C VAL A 945 20.26 0.78 14.55
N ASN A 946 21.09 1.00 15.57
CA ASN A 946 20.64 1.44 16.89
C ASN A 946 20.29 2.92 16.87
N MET A 947 19.30 3.32 17.67
CA MET A 947 18.85 4.72 17.77
C MET A 947 18.70 5.14 19.23
N PRO A 948 18.74 6.45 19.53
CA PRO A 948 18.53 6.93 20.89
C PRO A 948 17.22 6.42 21.49
N ASN A 949 17.27 5.94 22.74
CA ASN A 949 16.08 5.58 23.49
C ASN A 949 15.24 6.84 23.78
N ILE A 950 13.92 6.66 23.88
CA ILE A 950 12.97 7.77 24.03
C ILE A 950 12.08 7.52 25.25
N LEU A 951 11.95 8.53 26.11
CA LEU A 951 10.96 8.49 27.20
C LEU A 951 9.57 8.83 26.65
N GLU A 952 8.65 7.87 26.70
CA GLU A 952 7.25 8.08 26.36
C GLU A 952 6.57 8.88 27.49
N LYS A 953 5.97 10.02 27.14
CA LYS A 953 5.62 11.06 28.13
C LYS A 953 4.39 10.69 28.96
N GLU A 954 3.51 9.86 28.41
CA GLU A 954 2.22 9.54 29.00
C GLU A 954 2.29 8.36 30.00
N SER A 955 3.13 7.38 29.71
CA SER A 955 3.40 6.17 30.49
C SER A 955 4.67 6.26 31.32
N LEU A 956 5.54 7.25 31.03
CA LEU A 956 6.86 7.42 31.62
C LEU A 956 7.77 6.19 31.46
N LYS A 957 7.50 5.38 30.43
CA LYS A 957 8.32 4.21 30.08
C LYS A 957 9.37 4.60 29.05
N GLU A 958 10.54 4.01 29.19
CA GLU A 958 11.59 4.08 28.19
C GLU A 958 11.23 3.17 27.01
N LEU A 959 11.28 3.73 25.81
CA LEU A 959 11.20 3.01 24.55
C LEU A 959 12.63 2.72 24.09
N THR A 960 12.98 1.44 24.06
CA THR A 960 14.32 0.98 23.71
C THR A 960 14.49 0.89 22.20
N PHE A 961 15.43 1.68 21.67
CA PHE A 961 15.89 1.61 20.27
C PHE A 961 17.40 1.35 20.16
N ASN A 962 18.10 1.30 21.28
CA ASN A 962 19.52 0.98 21.40
C ASN A 962 19.70 -0.20 22.35
N ARG A 963 20.36 -1.26 21.88
CA ARG A 963 20.67 -2.45 22.66
C ARG A 963 22.18 -2.71 22.58
N PRO A 964 22.93 -2.62 23.70
CA PRO A 964 24.36 -2.90 23.70
C PRO A 964 24.68 -4.29 23.10
N GLY A 965 25.71 -4.36 22.26
CA GLY A 965 26.11 -5.58 21.55
C GLY A 965 25.30 -5.90 20.28
N SER A 966 24.15 -5.25 20.08
CA SER A 966 23.38 -5.35 18.85
C SER A 966 23.85 -4.32 17.82
N VAL A 967 23.63 -4.62 16.54
CA VAL A 967 23.74 -3.65 15.43
C VAL A 967 22.43 -2.91 15.14
N GLY A 968 21.44 -3.08 16.02
CA GLY A 968 20.16 -2.40 16.00
C GLY A 968 19.04 -3.17 15.32
N MET A 969 17.95 -2.45 15.03
CA MET A 969 16.78 -3.00 14.36
C MET A 969 16.81 -2.70 12.85
N PRO A 970 16.13 -3.52 12.01
CA PRO A 970 15.99 -3.25 10.58
C PRO A 970 15.45 -1.85 10.29
N LEU A 971 15.86 -1.26 9.16
CA LEU A 971 15.26 -0.04 8.65
C LEU A 971 13.79 -0.28 8.23
N PRO A 972 12.92 0.74 8.21
CA PRO A 972 11.56 0.60 7.69
C PRO A 972 11.52 -0.05 6.29
N GLY A 973 10.72 -1.10 6.10
CA GLY A 973 10.64 -1.82 4.81
C GLY A 973 11.81 -2.76 4.50
N THR A 974 12.78 -2.89 5.42
CA THR A 974 13.84 -3.90 5.37
C THR A 974 13.43 -5.11 6.18
N ILE A 975 13.62 -6.30 5.60
CA ILE A 975 13.43 -7.58 6.28
C ILE A 975 14.81 -8.16 6.55
N ILE A 976 15.03 -8.63 7.78
CA ILE A 976 16.19 -9.43 8.14
C ILE A 976 15.67 -10.76 8.66
N LYS A 977 16.16 -11.86 8.10
CA LYS A 977 15.86 -13.22 8.58
C LYS A 977 17.17 -13.91 8.96
N ILE A 978 17.05 -14.88 9.86
CA ILE A 978 18.12 -15.79 10.21
C ILE A 978 17.74 -17.14 9.65
N ILE A 979 18.56 -17.69 8.77
CA ILE A 979 18.26 -18.95 8.09
C ILE A 979 19.36 -19.96 8.31
N ASP A 980 19.02 -21.23 8.22
CA ASP A 980 20.01 -22.28 8.05
C ASP A 980 20.60 -22.18 6.63
N PRO A 981 21.94 -22.16 6.48
CA PRO A 981 22.58 -21.95 5.19
C PRO A 981 22.41 -23.12 4.21
N GLU A 982 22.09 -24.32 4.68
CA GLU A 982 21.97 -25.54 3.86
C GLU A 982 20.52 -25.77 3.41
N THR A 983 19.58 -25.69 4.35
CA THR A 983 18.14 -25.92 4.09
C THR A 983 17.41 -24.66 3.60
N LEU A 984 17.96 -23.47 3.87
CA LEU A 984 17.34 -22.17 3.66
C LEU A 984 16.06 -21.94 4.48
N GLU A 985 15.81 -22.78 5.49
CA GLU A 985 14.70 -22.61 6.43
C GLU A 985 15.02 -21.53 7.46
N GLU A 986 14.00 -20.80 7.88
CA GLU A 986 14.12 -19.75 8.90
C GLU A 986 14.25 -20.36 10.30
N LEU A 987 15.28 -19.93 11.03
CA LEU A 987 15.56 -20.40 12.39
C LEU A 987 14.68 -19.69 13.43
N GLU A 988 14.56 -20.28 14.63
CA GLU A 988 13.80 -19.68 15.72
C GLU A 988 14.53 -18.46 16.31
N THR A 989 13.77 -17.62 17.03
CA THR A 989 14.32 -16.41 17.66
C THR A 989 15.43 -16.77 18.66
N GLY A 990 16.57 -16.09 18.56
CA GLY A 990 17.75 -16.33 19.40
C GLY A 990 18.71 -17.42 18.88
N GLU A 991 18.35 -18.19 17.85
CA GLU A 991 19.25 -19.16 17.25
C GLU A 991 20.21 -18.49 16.26
N ASP A 992 21.47 -18.92 16.27
CA ASP A 992 22.49 -18.37 15.37
C ASP A 992 22.49 -19.06 14.01
N GLY A 993 22.25 -18.29 12.96
CA GLY A 993 22.29 -18.76 11.57
C GLY A 993 22.80 -17.70 10.62
N LEU A 994 22.62 -17.93 9.32
CA LEU A 994 23.01 -17.00 8.27
C LEU A 994 22.04 -15.81 8.24
N ILE A 995 22.60 -14.60 8.35
CA ILE A 995 21.83 -13.37 8.20
C ILE A 995 21.52 -13.17 6.71
N VAL A 996 20.23 -13.03 6.39
CA VAL A 996 19.78 -12.63 5.05
C VAL A 996 18.98 -11.34 5.10
N ILE A 997 19.25 -10.44 4.15
CA ILE A 997 18.64 -9.10 4.11
C ILE A 997 17.78 -8.98 2.86
N GLY A 998 16.49 -8.69 3.04
CA GLY A 998 15.51 -8.44 1.98
C GLY A 998 15.00 -7.00 2.02
N GLY A 999 14.66 -6.47 0.86
CA GLY A 999 14.13 -5.11 0.74
C GLY A 999 14.42 -4.47 -0.61
N SER A 1000 13.77 -3.35 -0.91
CA SER A 1000 13.99 -2.60 -2.16
C SER A 1000 15.41 -2.06 -2.30
N GLN A 1001 16.20 -2.03 -1.22
CA GLN A 1001 17.60 -1.61 -1.19
C GLN A 1001 18.59 -2.70 -1.65
N VAL A 1002 18.15 -3.96 -1.83
CA VAL A 1002 19.02 -5.06 -2.25
C VAL A 1002 19.49 -4.87 -3.70
N MET A 1003 20.78 -5.01 -3.94
CA MET A 1003 21.45 -4.78 -5.23
C MET A 1003 20.83 -5.56 -6.40
N LYS A 1004 21.14 -5.08 -7.60
CA LYS A 1004 20.81 -5.78 -8.84
C LYS A 1004 21.64 -7.05 -9.03
N GLY A 1005 22.92 -7.01 -8.65
CA GLY A 1005 23.83 -8.15 -8.75
C GLY A 1005 25.28 -7.72 -8.88
N TYR A 1006 26.16 -8.70 -9.10
CA TYR A 1006 27.56 -8.46 -9.43
C TYR A 1006 27.71 -8.26 -10.94
N LEU A 1007 28.48 -7.23 -11.30
CA LEU A 1007 28.71 -6.80 -12.67
C LEU A 1007 29.33 -7.92 -13.50
N ASN A 1008 28.60 -8.34 -14.55
CA ASN A 1008 28.99 -9.40 -15.48
C ASN A 1008 29.38 -10.72 -14.79
N ASP A 1009 28.77 -11.02 -13.63
CA ASP A 1009 29.06 -12.22 -12.83
C ASP A 1009 27.75 -12.82 -12.27
N GLU A 1010 26.96 -13.42 -13.16
CA GLU A 1010 25.65 -14.01 -12.83
C GLU A 1010 25.80 -15.22 -11.88
N ALA A 1011 26.86 -16.01 -12.05
CA ALA A 1011 27.15 -17.16 -11.19
C ALA A 1011 27.30 -16.72 -9.72
N LYS A 1012 28.18 -15.76 -9.43
CA LYS A 1012 28.31 -15.23 -8.06
C LYS A 1012 27.07 -14.49 -7.58
N THR A 1013 26.31 -13.88 -8.49
CA THR A 1013 25.05 -13.24 -8.14
C THR A 1013 24.05 -14.27 -7.62
N ASN A 1014 23.93 -15.42 -8.28
CA ASN A 1014 23.02 -16.49 -7.88
C ASN A 1014 23.47 -17.22 -6.60
N GLU A 1015 24.76 -17.19 -6.26
CA GLU A 1015 25.25 -17.70 -4.97
C GLU A 1015 24.76 -16.88 -3.78
N VAL A 1016 24.78 -15.54 -3.91
CA VAL A 1016 24.48 -14.62 -2.80
C VAL A 1016 23.05 -14.09 -2.81
N ILE A 1017 22.34 -14.17 -3.93
CA ILE A 1017 20.94 -13.75 -4.04
C ILE A 1017 20.02 -14.97 -4.00
N THR A 1018 19.07 -14.96 -3.08
CA THR A 1018 18.01 -15.98 -3.01
C THR A 1018 16.62 -15.34 -3.02
N HIS A 1019 15.59 -16.13 -3.33
CA HIS A 1019 14.19 -15.69 -3.30
C HIS A 1019 13.41 -16.55 -2.30
N ILE A 1020 12.82 -15.91 -1.31
CA ILE A 1020 12.01 -16.58 -0.27
C ILE A 1020 10.65 -15.86 -0.26
N ASP A 1021 9.55 -16.59 -0.43
CA ASP A 1021 8.18 -16.06 -0.47
C ASP A 1021 7.97 -14.89 -1.46
N GLY A 1022 8.68 -14.92 -2.60
CA GLY A 1022 8.63 -13.85 -3.61
C GLY A 1022 9.40 -12.58 -3.27
N VAL A 1023 10.15 -12.58 -2.16
CA VAL A 1023 11.05 -11.49 -1.75
C VAL A 1023 12.48 -11.87 -2.12
N ARG A 1024 13.21 -10.90 -2.69
CA ARG A 1024 14.64 -11.04 -3.03
C ARG A 1024 15.50 -10.73 -1.80
N TYR A 1025 16.36 -11.67 -1.42
CA TYR A 1025 17.27 -11.59 -0.27
C TYR A 1025 18.74 -11.66 -0.69
N TYR A 1026 19.58 -10.91 0.01
CA TYR A 1026 21.04 -11.00 -0.04
C TYR A 1026 21.56 -11.81 1.17
N LYS A 1027 22.33 -12.86 0.88
CA LYS A 1027 23.08 -13.66 1.86
C LYS A 1027 24.35 -12.92 2.22
N THR A 1028 24.45 -12.48 3.48
CA THR A 1028 25.55 -11.57 3.89
C THR A 1028 26.87 -12.29 4.13
N GLY A 1029 26.81 -13.60 4.41
CA GLY A 1029 27.95 -14.39 4.88
C GLY A 1029 28.28 -14.17 6.36
N ASP A 1030 27.49 -13.35 7.06
CA ASP A 1030 27.61 -13.09 8.49
C ASP A 1030 26.66 -14.03 9.25
N LYS A 1031 27.15 -14.62 10.36
CA LYS A 1031 26.37 -15.45 11.29
C LYS A 1031 25.85 -14.59 12.43
N GLY A 1032 24.59 -14.76 12.80
CA GLY A 1032 23.98 -14.00 13.88
C GLY A 1032 22.58 -14.48 14.23
N HIS A 1033 21.94 -13.77 15.16
CA HIS A 1033 20.58 -14.04 15.61
C HIS A 1033 19.78 -12.74 15.75
N ILE A 1034 18.46 -12.88 15.89
CA ILE A 1034 17.53 -11.80 16.21
C ILE A 1034 16.92 -12.10 17.58
N ASP A 1035 16.83 -11.11 18.46
CA ASP A 1035 16.16 -11.25 19.76
C ASP A 1035 14.63 -11.07 19.68
N GLU A 1036 13.91 -11.32 20.78
CA GLU A 1036 12.45 -11.17 20.84
C GLU A 1036 11.96 -9.74 20.50
N ASN A 1037 12.83 -8.74 20.65
CA ASN A 1037 12.55 -7.34 20.39
C ASN A 1037 12.92 -6.93 18.95
N GLY A 1038 13.49 -7.82 18.14
CA GLY A 1038 13.87 -7.56 16.75
C GLY A 1038 15.25 -6.91 16.59
N PHE A 1039 16.08 -6.88 17.64
CA PHE A 1039 17.47 -6.44 17.56
C PHE A 1039 18.34 -7.52 16.94
N VAL A 1040 19.19 -7.14 15.99
CA VAL A 1040 20.10 -8.04 15.30
C VAL A 1040 21.43 -8.09 16.04
N PHE A 1041 21.93 -9.29 16.28
CA PHE A 1041 23.26 -9.54 16.85
C PHE A 1041 24.11 -10.28 15.84
N ILE A 1042 25.36 -9.83 15.69
CA ILE A 1042 26.33 -10.47 14.80
C ILE A 1042 27.32 -11.23 15.67
N VAL A 1043 27.45 -12.54 15.42
CA VAL A 1043 28.38 -13.40 16.14
C VAL A 1043 29.77 -13.28 15.52
N ASP A 1044 29.90 -13.70 14.25
CA ASP A 1044 31.10 -13.51 13.41
C ASP A 1044 30.74 -13.82 11.94
N ARG A 1045 31.69 -13.73 11.02
CA ARG A 1045 31.56 -14.23 9.65
C ARG A 1045 31.76 -15.73 9.59
N TYR A 1046 31.02 -16.41 8.71
CA TYR A 1046 31.24 -17.86 8.47
C TYR A 1046 32.69 -18.20 8.10
N SER A 1047 33.38 -17.30 7.39
CA SER A 1047 34.79 -17.45 7.04
C SER A 1047 35.77 -17.29 8.22
N ARG A 1048 35.28 -16.84 9.38
CA ARG A 1048 36.03 -16.56 10.60
C ARG A 1048 35.72 -17.54 11.74
N PHE A 1049 35.25 -18.73 11.41
CA PHE A 1049 35.12 -19.83 12.37
C PHE A 1049 36.20 -20.87 12.16
N ALA A 1050 36.74 -21.39 13.27
CA ALA A 1050 37.52 -22.62 13.30
C ALA A 1050 36.60 -23.80 13.68
N LYS A 1051 36.58 -24.86 12.88
CA LYS A 1051 35.84 -26.10 13.14
C LYS A 1051 36.73 -27.08 13.90
N ILE A 1052 36.73 -27.01 15.23
CA ILE A 1052 37.62 -27.80 16.09
C ILE A 1052 36.80 -28.90 16.76
N GLY A 1053 37.05 -30.17 16.40
CA GLY A 1053 36.42 -31.32 17.05
C GLY A 1053 34.89 -31.38 16.90
N GLY A 1054 34.34 -30.78 15.84
CA GLY A 1054 32.90 -30.70 15.60
C GLY A 1054 32.22 -29.42 16.11
N GLU A 1055 32.91 -28.61 16.92
CA GLU A 1055 32.41 -27.31 17.37
C GLU A 1055 32.90 -26.16 16.47
N MET A 1056 32.04 -25.16 16.24
CA MET A 1056 32.41 -23.94 15.50
C MET A 1056 32.78 -22.83 16.46
N ILE A 1057 34.05 -22.44 16.46
CA ILE A 1057 34.59 -21.43 17.37
C ILE A 1057 34.85 -20.14 16.60
N SER A 1058 34.24 -19.05 17.06
CA SER A 1058 34.47 -17.71 16.50
C SER A 1058 35.90 -17.26 16.78
N LEU A 1059 36.67 -17.04 15.72
CA LEU A 1059 38.01 -16.46 15.83
C LEU A 1059 37.95 -15.05 16.42
N GLY A 1060 36.85 -14.32 16.22
CA GLY A 1060 36.68 -12.97 16.80
C GLY A 1060 36.51 -12.99 18.29
N SER A 1061 35.74 -13.95 18.80
CA SER A 1061 35.59 -14.16 20.24
C SER A 1061 36.91 -14.60 20.87
N VAL A 1062 37.70 -15.44 20.17
CA VAL A 1062 39.05 -15.81 20.60
C VAL A 1062 39.94 -14.57 20.69
N GLU A 1063 39.94 -13.71 19.67
CA GLU A 1063 40.72 -12.46 19.67
C GLU A 1063 40.32 -11.50 20.80
N GLU A 1064 39.02 -11.41 21.13
CA GLU A 1064 38.53 -10.60 22.24
C GLU A 1064 39.02 -11.09 23.61
N GLU A 1065 38.96 -12.40 23.86
CA GLU A 1065 39.48 -12.97 25.11
C GLU A 1065 41.02 -12.86 25.17
N LEU A 1066 41.71 -13.10 24.05
CA LEU A 1066 43.16 -12.91 23.96
C LEU A 1066 43.56 -11.45 24.21
N THR A 1067 42.74 -10.48 23.80
CA THR A 1067 43.02 -9.05 24.05
C THR A 1067 43.01 -8.73 25.55
N LYS A 1068 42.13 -9.36 26.32
CA LYS A 1068 42.08 -9.20 27.78
C LYS A 1068 43.31 -9.80 28.48
N VAL A 1069 43.84 -10.90 27.93
CA VAL A 1069 44.99 -11.63 28.49
C VAL A 1069 46.32 -10.97 28.10
N LEU A 1070 46.50 -10.64 26.83
CA LEU A 1070 47.76 -10.12 26.27
C LEU A 1070 47.87 -8.59 26.41
N GLY A 1071 46.75 -7.88 26.58
CA GLY A 1071 46.70 -6.43 26.66
C GLY A 1071 46.49 -5.74 25.31
N ASN A 1072 46.01 -4.50 25.36
CA ASN A 1072 45.54 -3.73 24.19
C ASN A 1072 46.65 -3.25 23.24
N ASP A 1073 47.91 -3.26 23.68
CA ASP A 1073 49.05 -2.75 22.90
C ASP A 1073 49.69 -3.83 22.03
N VAL A 1074 49.27 -5.08 22.18
CA VAL A 1074 49.75 -6.22 21.40
C VAL A 1074 48.96 -6.31 20.10
N VAL A 1075 49.67 -6.33 18.96
CA VAL A 1075 49.06 -6.50 17.65
C VAL A 1075 49.12 -7.97 17.26
N PHE A 1076 47.96 -8.61 17.18
CA PHE A 1076 47.85 -10.02 16.82
C PHE A 1076 46.57 -10.29 16.00
N SER A 1077 46.54 -11.43 15.31
CA SER A 1077 45.32 -11.95 14.67
C SER A 1077 45.32 -13.47 14.66
N SER A 1078 44.13 -14.05 14.67
CA SER A 1078 43.91 -15.49 14.68
C SER A 1078 43.43 -15.99 13.31
N ALA A 1079 43.85 -17.20 12.95
CA ALA A 1079 43.39 -17.89 11.75
C ALA A 1079 43.07 -19.36 12.07
N ASN A 1080 42.13 -19.93 11.32
CA ASN A 1080 41.90 -21.36 11.32
C ASN A 1080 42.86 -22.06 10.34
N VAL A 1081 43.57 -23.06 10.84
CA VAL A 1081 44.52 -23.89 10.08
C VAL A 1081 44.10 -25.36 10.16
N PRO A 1082 44.42 -26.20 9.16
CA PRO A 1082 44.10 -27.63 9.20
C PRO A 1082 44.84 -28.34 10.34
N ASP A 1083 44.16 -29.25 11.04
CA ASP A 1083 44.73 -30.08 12.11
C ASP A 1083 44.33 -31.56 11.93
N SER A 1084 45.32 -32.44 11.98
CA SER A 1084 45.13 -33.88 11.71
C SER A 1084 44.26 -34.62 12.73
N LYS A 1085 44.09 -34.08 13.95
CA LYS A 1085 43.32 -34.73 15.04
C LYS A 1085 41.94 -34.12 15.23
N LYS A 1086 41.82 -32.80 15.08
CA LYS A 1086 40.60 -32.03 15.38
C LYS A 1086 39.91 -31.45 14.14
N GLY A 1087 40.45 -31.68 12.94
CA GLY A 1087 39.97 -31.10 11.68
C GLY A 1087 40.59 -29.74 11.42
N GLU A 1088 40.30 -28.76 12.29
CA GLU A 1088 40.97 -27.45 12.30
C GLU A 1088 41.52 -27.12 13.70
N ALA A 1089 42.46 -26.17 13.74
CA ALA A 1089 43.02 -25.58 14.95
C ALA A 1089 43.16 -24.06 14.81
N ILE A 1090 43.34 -23.37 15.94
CA ILE A 1090 43.58 -21.92 15.97
C ILE A 1090 45.09 -21.66 15.93
N ALA A 1091 45.53 -20.88 14.95
CA ALA A 1091 46.87 -20.29 14.89
C ALA A 1091 46.79 -18.81 15.27
N LEU A 1092 47.64 -18.39 16.21
CA LEU A 1092 47.77 -16.99 16.64
C LEU A 1092 49.05 -16.40 16.04
N LEU A 1093 48.90 -15.34 15.24
CA LEU A 1093 50.02 -14.57 14.71
C LEU A 1093 50.20 -13.32 15.56
N VAL A 1094 51.40 -13.10 16.08
CA VAL A 1094 51.73 -11.95 16.93
C VAL A 1094 52.84 -11.13 16.27
N LYS A 1095 52.67 -9.81 16.19
CA LYS A 1095 53.66 -8.91 15.60
C LYS A 1095 54.95 -8.85 16.43
N SER A 1096 56.11 -8.96 15.78
CA SER A 1096 57.43 -8.87 16.37
C SER A 1096 57.71 -7.47 16.95
N GLY A 1097 58.49 -7.41 18.04
CA GLY A 1097 58.74 -6.17 18.78
C GLY A 1097 57.69 -5.78 19.82
N THR A 1098 56.75 -6.69 20.14
CA THR A 1098 55.89 -6.58 21.33
C THR A 1098 56.64 -7.05 22.58
N GLU A 1099 56.62 -6.28 23.68
CA GLU A 1099 57.37 -6.52 24.93
C GLU A 1099 56.85 -7.70 25.78
N LEU A 1100 56.33 -8.76 25.15
CA LEU A 1100 55.83 -9.94 25.85
C LEU A 1100 56.81 -11.11 25.72
N GLU A 1101 57.74 -11.21 26.67
CA GLU A 1101 58.51 -12.44 26.87
C GLU A 1101 57.56 -13.54 27.39
N ASN A 1102 57.57 -14.72 26.76
CA ASN A 1102 56.76 -15.91 27.10
C ASN A 1102 55.22 -15.80 26.94
N ILE A 1103 54.73 -15.41 25.76
CA ILE A 1103 53.30 -15.45 25.38
C ILE A 1103 52.65 -16.82 25.66
N GLU A 1104 53.34 -17.93 25.37
CA GLU A 1104 52.85 -19.28 25.66
C GLU A 1104 52.56 -19.52 27.14
N GLN A 1105 53.40 -18.98 28.03
CA GLN A 1105 53.23 -19.16 29.47
C GLN A 1105 52.07 -18.31 29.99
N ILE A 1106 51.96 -17.06 29.51
CA ILE A 1106 50.85 -16.16 29.84
C ILE A 1106 49.51 -16.79 29.43
N LEU A 1107 49.44 -17.40 28.24
CA LEU A 1107 48.23 -18.08 27.79
C LEU A 1107 47.92 -19.34 28.60
N LYS A 1108 48.93 -20.14 28.98
CA LYS A 1108 48.76 -21.32 29.85
C LYS A 1108 48.27 -20.97 31.25
N GLU A 1109 48.70 -19.82 31.79
CA GLU A 1109 48.28 -19.32 33.11
C GLU A 1109 46.95 -18.55 33.06
N SER A 1110 46.42 -18.27 31.85
CA SER A 1110 45.18 -17.52 31.66
C SER A 1110 43.92 -18.36 31.88
N SER A 1111 42.78 -17.68 32.08
CA SER A 1111 41.47 -18.31 32.21
C SER A 1111 40.78 -18.61 30.87
N LEU A 1112 41.55 -18.68 29.76
CA LEU A 1112 40.99 -18.94 28.43
C LEU A 1112 40.43 -20.37 28.35
N ALA A 1113 39.26 -20.55 27.74
CA ALA A 1113 38.68 -21.88 27.56
C ALA A 1113 39.65 -22.78 26.77
N PRO A 1114 39.84 -24.07 27.14
CA PRO A 1114 40.81 -24.96 26.47
C PRO A 1114 40.61 -25.09 24.96
N ILE A 1115 39.37 -24.93 24.49
CA ILE A 1115 39.01 -25.01 23.08
C ILE A 1115 39.32 -23.72 22.29
N MET A 1116 39.39 -22.57 22.98
CA MET A 1116 39.79 -21.28 22.42
C MET A 1116 41.30 -21.07 22.44
N MET A 1117 42.05 -21.95 23.11
CA MET A 1117 43.50 -21.85 23.23
C MET A 1117 44.15 -22.03 21.84
N PRO A 1118 44.96 -21.06 21.37
CA PRO A 1118 45.73 -21.23 20.15
C PRO A 1118 46.63 -22.47 20.24
N SER A 1119 46.54 -23.35 19.25
CA SER A 1119 47.38 -24.55 19.16
C SER A 1119 48.76 -24.25 18.57
N TYR A 1120 48.84 -23.15 17.81
CA TYR A 1120 50.06 -22.67 17.20
C TYR A 1120 50.19 -21.17 17.47
N ILE A 1121 51.39 -20.72 17.83
CA ILE A 1121 51.70 -19.32 18.05
C ILE A 1121 52.91 -18.97 17.19
N PHE A 1122 52.74 -18.00 16.31
CA PHE A 1122 53.78 -17.56 15.39
C PHE A 1122 54.11 -16.09 15.64
N ILE A 1123 55.39 -15.80 15.85
CA ILE A 1123 55.89 -14.41 15.89
C ILE A 1123 56.23 -14.02 14.45
N VAL A 1124 55.59 -12.97 13.94
CA VAL A 1124 55.71 -12.52 12.56
C VAL A 1124 56.12 -11.05 12.52
N ASP A 1125 56.85 -10.63 11.48
CA ASP A 1125 57.33 -9.24 11.37
C ASP A 1125 56.19 -8.22 11.32
N ASP A 1126 55.09 -8.55 10.64
CA ASP A 1126 53.87 -7.76 10.67
C ASP A 1126 52.63 -8.64 10.45
N ILE A 1127 51.48 -8.15 10.91
CA ILE A 1127 50.19 -8.79 10.62
C ILE A 1127 49.74 -8.33 9.22
N PRO A 1128 49.40 -9.25 8.29
CA PRO A 1128 48.86 -8.90 6.98
C PRO A 1128 47.68 -7.92 7.10
N THR A 1129 47.78 -6.79 6.40
CA THR A 1129 46.74 -5.76 6.35
C THR A 1129 46.40 -5.38 4.92
N LEU A 1130 45.12 -5.10 4.68
CA LEU A 1130 44.63 -4.51 3.43
C LEU A 1130 45.14 -3.07 3.31
N ALA A 1131 45.21 -2.56 2.08
CA ALA A 1131 45.58 -1.17 1.81
C ALA A 1131 44.64 -0.13 2.47
N SER A 1132 43.47 -0.55 2.94
CA SER A 1132 42.55 0.25 3.77
C SER A 1132 42.95 0.34 5.24
N GLY A 1133 44.03 -0.31 5.68
CA GLY A 1133 44.47 -0.42 7.07
C GLY A 1133 43.68 -1.43 7.92
N LYS A 1134 42.85 -2.28 7.30
CA LYS A 1134 42.12 -3.37 7.99
C LYS A 1134 42.95 -4.65 7.96
N VAL A 1135 42.80 -5.53 8.94
CA VAL A 1135 43.44 -6.86 8.94
C VAL A 1135 42.98 -7.66 7.72
N ASP A 1136 43.93 -8.26 7.02
CA ASP A 1136 43.67 -9.18 5.91
C ASP A 1136 43.59 -10.62 6.43
N PHE A 1137 42.40 -11.05 6.86
CA PHE A 1137 42.23 -12.38 7.46
C PHE A 1137 42.59 -13.55 6.54
N LYS A 1138 42.47 -13.37 5.22
CA LYS A 1138 42.85 -14.43 4.28
C LYS A 1138 44.38 -14.47 4.13
N GLY A 1139 45.03 -13.30 4.13
CA GLY A 1139 46.49 -13.19 4.17
C GLY A 1139 47.08 -13.72 5.47
N VAL A 1140 46.44 -13.42 6.61
CA VAL A 1140 46.76 -14.00 7.92
C VAL A 1140 46.63 -15.52 7.87
N LYS A 1141 45.55 -16.04 7.29
CA LYS A 1141 45.35 -17.50 7.14
C LYS A 1141 46.39 -18.13 6.21
N ALA A 1142 46.69 -17.52 5.06
CA ALA A 1142 47.69 -18.01 4.12
C ALA A 1142 49.08 -18.06 4.77
N LEU A 1143 49.45 -17.00 5.50
CA LEU A 1143 50.70 -16.93 6.27
C LEU A 1143 50.73 -17.96 7.42
N ALA A 1144 49.62 -18.13 8.14
CA ALA A 1144 49.51 -19.15 9.18
C ALA A 1144 49.71 -20.56 8.61
N VAL A 1145 49.11 -20.85 7.44
CA VAL A 1145 49.25 -22.15 6.77
C VAL A 1145 50.66 -22.36 6.22
N SER A 1146 51.32 -21.32 5.70
CA SER A 1146 52.71 -21.46 5.23
C SER A 1146 53.67 -21.72 6.39
N LEU A 1147 53.51 -20.99 7.51
CA LEU A 1147 54.32 -21.17 8.71
C LEU A 1147 54.07 -22.50 9.42
N LEU A 1148 52.91 -23.13 9.19
CA LEU A 1148 52.61 -24.48 9.67
C LEU A 1148 53.29 -25.57 8.83
N ALA A 1149 53.66 -25.25 7.59
CA ALA A 1149 54.29 -26.17 6.65
C ALA A 1149 55.82 -26.12 6.69
N GLU A 1150 56.38 -25.06 7.29
CA GLU A 1150 57.80 -24.92 7.68
C GLU A 1150 58.06 -25.63 9.02
#